data_AF-A0A849A1T5-F1
#
_entry.id   AF-A0A849A1T5-F1
#
_cell.length_a   1.000
_cell.length_b   1.000
_cell.length_c   1.000
_cell.angle_alpha   90.00
_cell.angle_beta   90.00
_cell.angle_gamma   90.00
#
_symmetry.space_group_name_H-M   'P 1'
#
loop_
_entity.id
_entity.type
_entity.pdbx_description
1 polymer ?
#
loop_
_entity_poly.entity_id
_entity_poly.type
_entity_poly.pdbx_seq_one_letter_code
_entity_poly.pdbx_strand_id
1 'polypeptide(L)'
;MFAALACSLTLTAGVLPPVLAQAPSTPAADQGPVARPAAAPAAGDCPWVGSTAPTEEKVKQVVDQLTLDEKIQLVHGQSDRQGYTGLVLGVPRLCIPNLKLQDGPVGVRMKDTTQLPAAVSLAATFDPAIARRYGSVIGAEMKSKGADVDLGPTVNIVRDPRWGRAFESYSEDPYLTAQIGAGTIDGIQDKGVMAQVKHWAVYNQETYRNTMADNAIVDDRTVREMYTKAFEDIIDDSNPSSAMCSYSVINGQFACENAYLDGILKDEWKYDGFVTSDWGGTHSTVPSALNGLDMEMPGSTYFGDALKAAVQRGAVPESELNDKVSRTLRQMFRFGLVDNPSPNSTSAKASTPAHVQFAKQASEQGTVLLRNEPVDGAKVLPFASSGTAAPQSIAVIGAGAGKGTLSGGGGSAAVAGTGTVTPFDGIKDRAGSGISVEYAQGTAQADGGSPAVPTEALKPKSGTGNGLTAQYYNNKTLSGTPVVTRNEPKIDNTWNSSPAPGVPATNFSVRWSGTLTAPTTGEYIMALTIDDGARLKINGSTVIDSWKDGATRTVTGKVTLTAGQPVDVQVEFYQAAGGARAKLGWVVPGKDLQNEAVALAKKSDVAVVYAALPTTEGADVKTIDLPADQNELIDAVAAANPKTVVVLNTGSAVAMPWVDKVAGLIEAWYPGQQSGNAIASVLFGDVDPAGRLPVTFPKSLDDVPAADPARFPGVGGRVEYSEKLQVGYRWYDQQQIEPLYPFGYGLSYTTFGLSDLRVASPLTKDGTATVLARVTNTGKRSGTETVQAYLQVPDPTGQEPPRRLVATAKVTLGAGRSRVVQLRIQGRDATVFNTDAQQWQLLKGDYRLFVGTSSRDLPLQTTMSVQQQDTLRYTSLETPKVVTAGKSFTATTTFVNDSPKAVRQVANTLQVPSGWKASPTTPASVPVLAAGKSLTTTWQVSVPADASKGGHQLTAGTSYAGGKTREVSTTVQVPYLSVADAYNTVGITDDANQAPGDFDGQGYSYSAQALASVGLTPGSAQPGGTRWPTADPGTPNMVNANGQTILLSGSGSTLTILGSANNGVATIPVTLNYSDGSSNTSTVALADWWNAKPEPGSTTLAVAPYINRPANATQPRDHKVAVYAATVPLTTGKQLQSITLGSENRWHLFDAAVS
;
A
#
# COMPACT_ATOMS: atom_id res chain seq x y z
N MET A 1 -31.39 44.44 31.54
CA MET A 1 -32.32 45.16 32.43
C MET A 1 -32.07 44.60 33.83
N PHE A 2 -31.77 45.45 34.83
CA PHE A 2 -31.53 45.21 36.28
C PHE A 2 -31.25 43.78 36.82
N ALA A 3 -30.40 43.50 37.81
CA ALA A 3 -29.38 44.17 38.62
C ALA A 3 -29.05 43.20 39.81
N ALA A 4 -28.12 43.58 40.72
CA ALA A 4 -27.73 42.87 41.97
C ALA A 4 -26.96 41.53 41.77
N LEU A 5 -25.70 41.32 42.19
CA LEU A 5 -24.83 41.90 43.24
C LEU A 5 -25.09 41.40 44.68
N ALA A 6 -24.28 40.45 45.13
CA ALA A 6 -23.81 40.29 46.52
C ALA A 6 -22.56 39.38 46.51
N CYS A 7 -21.34 39.88 46.71
CA CYS A 7 -20.68 40.33 47.95
C CYS A 7 -19.83 39.22 48.61
N SER A 8 -18.54 39.50 48.69
CA SER A 8 -17.44 38.71 49.26
C SER A 8 -17.61 38.35 50.73
N LEU A 9 -16.93 37.28 51.18
CA LEU A 9 -15.84 37.43 52.15
C LEU A 9 -14.92 36.18 52.21
N THR A 10 -13.63 36.41 52.43
CA THR A 10 -12.60 35.40 52.70
C THR A 10 -12.39 35.20 54.20
N LEU A 11 -12.12 33.98 54.64
CA LEU A 11 -11.28 33.73 55.82
C LEU A 11 -10.68 32.32 55.81
N THR A 12 -9.66 32.11 56.64
CA THR A 12 -8.58 31.13 56.45
C THR A 12 -8.55 29.97 57.47
N ALA A 13 -7.83 28.92 57.06
CA ALA A 13 -7.12 27.92 57.88
C ALA A 13 -7.89 26.73 58.49
N GLY A 14 -7.26 25.54 58.40
CA GLY A 14 -7.14 24.65 59.56
C GLY A 14 -7.64 23.20 59.46
N VAL A 15 -6.76 22.28 59.02
CA VAL A 15 -6.56 20.90 59.53
C VAL A 15 -7.69 19.84 59.48
N LEU A 16 -7.31 18.66 58.99
CA LEU A 16 -7.98 17.33 58.98
C LEU A 16 -8.56 16.87 60.34
N PRO A 17 -9.36 15.77 60.43
CA PRO A 17 -10.52 15.30 59.65
C PRO A 17 -11.68 14.98 60.66
N PRO A 18 -12.51 13.91 60.60
CA PRO A 18 -13.06 13.07 59.51
C PRO A 18 -14.63 12.93 59.56
N VAL A 19 -15.20 12.02 58.74
CA VAL A 19 -16.56 11.41 58.81
C VAL A 19 -17.80 12.33 58.80
N LEU A 20 -18.67 12.19 57.78
CA LEU A 20 -20.11 11.93 57.97
C LEU A 20 -20.91 11.63 56.67
N ALA A 21 -21.84 10.68 56.83
CA ALA A 21 -23.16 10.52 56.19
C ALA A 21 -23.35 10.57 54.65
N GLN A 22 -24.01 9.50 54.14
CA GLN A 22 -24.73 9.46 52.87
C GLN A 22 -26.13 10.09 53.01
N ALA A 23 -26.61 10.75 51.94
CA ALA A 23 -27.97 10.62 51.37
C ALA A 23 -28.20 11.70 50.27
N PRO A 24 -29.12 11.51 49.30
CA PRO A 24 -29.49 10.27 48.62
C PRO A 24 -29.33 10.40 47.08
N SER A 25 -29.23 9.26 46.38
CA SER A 25 -29.21 9.20 44.92
C SER A 25 -30.60 9.10 44.29
N THR A 26 -30.78 9.68 43.11
CA THR A 26 -31.80 9.28 42.12
C THR A 26 -31.09 8.80 40.83
N PRO A 27 -31.69 7.88 40.07
CA PRO A 27 -30.90 6.88 39.35
C PRO A 27 -30.42 7.32 37.96
N ALA A 28 -29.21 6.86 37.62
CA ALA A 28 -28.78 6.76 36.22
C ALA A 28 -29.49 5.58 35.53
N ALA A 29 -29.68 5.67 34.21
CA ALA A 29 -30.25 4.59 33.42
C ALA A 29 -29.35 3.34 33.44
N ASP A 30 -30.00 2.17 33.40
CA ASP A 30 -29.42 0.86 33.63
C ASP A 30 -28.38 0.49 32.55
N GLN A 31 -27.09 0.62 32.88
CA GLN A 31 -26.01 -0.05 32.18
C GLN A 31 -26.01 -1.50 32.67
N GLY A 32 -26.46 -2.43 31.81
CA GLY A 32 -26.54 -3.85 32.13
C GLY A 32 -25.21 -4.39 32.70
N PRO A 33 -25.27 -5.44 33.55
CA PRO A 33 -24.15 -5.82 34.40
C PRO A 33 -22.91 -6.16 33.58
N VAL A 34 -21.84 -5.39 33.79
CA VAL A 34 -20.49 -5.75 33.32
C VAL A 34 -20.14 -7.11 33.91
N ALA A 35 -20.17 -8.14 33.08
CA ALA A 35 -19.80 -9.48 33.48
C ALA A 35 -18.37 -9.46 34.04
N ARG A 36 -18.16 -10.10 35.19
CA ARG A 36 -16.79 -10.40 35.66
C ARG A 36 -16.06 -11.14 34.52
N PRO A 37 -14.78 -10.84 34.26
CA PRO A 37 -14.00 -11.68 33.34
C PRO A 37 -14.08 -13.11 33.84
N ALA A 38 -14.52 -14.01 32.96
CA ALA A 38 -14.58 -15.43 33.27
C ALA A 38 -13.17 -15.91 33.66
N ALA A 39 -13.08 -16.80 34.65
CA ALA A 39 -11.83 -17.48 34.92
C ALA A 39 -11.36 -18.19 33.64
N ALA A 40 -10.06 -18.13 33.35
CA ALA A 40 -9.50 -18.85 32.20
C ALA A 40 -9.87 -20.34 32.31
N PRO A 41 -10.33 -20.98 31.21
CA PRO A 41 -10.68 -22.39 31.24
C PRO A 41 -9.49 -23.26 31.68
N ALA A 42 -9.76 -24.41 32.27
CA ALA A 42 -8.73 -25.40 32.50
C ALA A 42 -8.32 -26.01 31.14
N ALA A 43 -7.09 -26.54 31.04
CA ALA A 43 -6.60 -27.13 29.79
C ALA A 43 -7.41 -28.37 29.29
N GLY A 44 -8.39 -28.85 30.06
CA GLY A 44 -9.34 -29.89 29.63
C GLY A 44 -10.61 -29.35 28.95
N ASP A 45 -10.86 -28.05 28.96
CA ASP A 45 -12.11 -27.43 28.47
C ASP A 45 -12.07 -27.05 26.97
N CYS A 46 -10.87 -26.99 26.37
CA CYS A 46 -10.62 -26.58 24.99
C CYS A 46 -9.91 -27.71 24.19
N PRO A 47 -10.63 -28.61 23.51
CA PRO A 47 -10.07 -29.87 22.98
C PRO A 47 -9.05 -29.71 21.82
N TRP A 48 -8.91 -28.51 21.25
CA TRP A 48 -7.88 -28.18 20.26
C TRP A 48 -6.52 -27.81 20.87
N VAL A 49 -6.47 -27.41 22.14
CA VAL A 49 -5.23 -26.98 22.81
C VAL A 49 -4.35 -28.20 23.11
N GLY A 50 -3.12 -28.18 22.62
CA GLY A 50 -2.19 -29.32 22.68
C GLY A 50 -2.59 -30.50 21.78
N SER A 51 -3.62 -30.34 20.94
CA SER A 51 -4.13 -31.42 20.09
C SER A 51 -3.28 -31.63 18.83
N THR A 52 -3.01 -32.89 18.54
CA THR A 52 -2.31 -33.37 17.33
C THR A 52 -3.22 -33.52 16.11
N ALA A 53 -4.51 -33.15 16.22
CA ALA A 53 -5.43 -33.14 15.09
C ALA A 53 -4.97 -32.16 13.98
N PRO A 54 -5.28 -32.43 12.70
CA PRO A 54 -4.97 -31.53 11.59
C PRO A 54 -5.50 -30.11 11.83
N THR A 55 -4.80 -29.09 11.34
CA THR A 55 -5.15 -27.68 11.55
C THR A 55 -6.60 -27.38 11.17
N GLU A 56 -7.08 -27.84 10.02
CA GLU A 56 -8.47 -27.62 9.58
C GLU A 56 -9.51 -28.25 10.50
N GLU A 57 -9.18 -29.38 11.16
CA GLU A 57 -10.08 -30.00 12.13
C GLU A 57 -10.17 -29.13 13.39
N LYS A 58 -9.03 -28.62 13.88
CA LYS A 58 -8.98 -27.71 15.04
C LYS A 58 -9.68 -26.37 14.74
N VAL A 59 -9.48 -25.82 13.55
CA VAL A 59 -10.21 -24.63 13.07
C VAL A 59 -11.71 -24.89 13.06
N LYS A 60 -12.16 -26.01 12.46
CA LYS A 60 -13.59 -26.35 12.42
C LYS A 60 -14.19 -26.50 13.83
N GLN A 61 -13.50 -27.20 14.74
CA GLN A 61 -13.96 -27.38 16.12
C GLN A 61 -14.17 -26.06 16.87
N VAL A 62 -13.35 -25.04 16.58
CA VAL A 62 -13.51 -23.68 17.12
C VAL A 62 -14.67 -22.96 16.43
N VAL A 63 -14.71 -22.95 15.10
CA VAL A 63 -15.73 -22.23 14.30
C VAL A 63 -17.14 -22.75 14.55
N ASP A 64 -17.30 -24.06 14.73
CA ASP A 64 -18.58 -24.69 15.11
C ASP A 64 -19.09 -24.23 16.49
N GLN A 65 -18.21 -23.71 17.36
CA GLN A 65 -18.54 -23.24 18.71
C GLN A 65 -18.61 -21.70 18.85
N LEU A 66 -18.20 -20.94 17.84
CA LEU A 66 -18.26 -19.48 17.87
C LEU A 66 -19.71 -18.99 17.66
N THR A 67 -20.15 -18.07 18.50
CA THR A 67 -21.35 -17.27 18.23
C THR A 67 -21.09 -16.27 17.11
N LEU A 68 -22.14 -15.76 16.47
CA LEU A 68 -22.01 -14.71 15.44
C LEU A 68 -21.21 -13.50 15.96
N ASP A 69 -21.42 -13.10 17.21
CA ASP A 69 -20.74 -11.93 17.80
C ASP A 69 -19.23 -12.17 17.98
N GLU A 70 -18.83 -13.40 18.34
CA GLU A 70 -17.42 -13.76 18.43
C GLU A 70 -16.76 -13.96 17.05
N LYS A 71 -17.52 -14.38 16.03
CA LYS A 71 -17.04 -14.40 14.64
C LYS A 71 -16.76 -12.98 14.15
N ILE A 72 -17.68 -12.04 14.41
CA ILE A 72 -17.53 -10.62 14.10
C ILE A 72 -16.32 -10.02 14.84
N GLN A 73 -16.15 -10.33 16.12
CA GLN A 73 -15.01 -9.87 16.93
C GLN A 73 -13.63 -10.27 16.35
N LEU A 74 -13.55 -11.39 15.63
CA LEU A 74 -12.31 -11.93 15.06
C LEU A 74 -11.94 -11.36 13.68
N VAL A 75 -12.81 -10.54 13.06
CA VAL A 75 -12.61 -9.96 11.72
C VAL A 75 -12.43 -8.44 11.73
N HIS A 76 -12.15 -7.83 12.89
CA HIS A 76 -11.88 -6.39 12.98
C HIS A 76 -10.93 -6.01 14.11
N GLY A 77 -10.23 -4.89 13.95
CA GLY A 77 -9.33 -4.35 14.96
C GLY A 77 -10.02 -3.67 16.14
N GLN A 78 -9.22 -3.16 17.08
CA GLN A 78 -9.66 -2.43 18.28
C GLN A 78 -9.11 -1.00 18.37
N SER A 79 -9.91 -0.12 18.97
CA SER A 79 -9.49 1.24 19.32
C SER A 79 -8.44 1.29 20.42
N ASP A 80 -8.56 0.45 21.46
CA ASP A 80 -7.46 0.19 22.39
C ASP A 80 -6.59 -0.95 21.84
N ARG A 81 -5.32 -0.63 21.59
CA ARG A 81 -4.36 -1.50 20.93
C ARG A 81 -3.29 -2.03 21.87
N GLN A 82 -3.36 -1.71 23.16
CA GLN A 82 -2.42 -2.17 24.20
C GLN A 82 -0.93 -1.88 23.88
N GLY A 83 -0.67 -0.86 23.05
CA GLY A 83 0.67 -0.44 22.63
C GLY A 83 1.19 -1.04 21.31
N TYR A 84 0.40 -1.87 20.62
CA TYR A 84 0.71 -2.40 19.29
C TYR A 84 0.12 -1.53 18.15
N THR A 85 0.56 -1.72 16.91
CA THR A 85 -0.04 -1.06 15.73
C THR A 85 -1.50 -1.48 15.53
N GLY A 86 -1.82 -2.76 15.78
CA GLY A 86 -3.17 -3.34 15.74
C GLY A 86 -3.39 -4.46 16.77
N LEU A 87 -4.66 -4.67 17.14
CA LEU A 87 -5.09 -5.70 18.08
C LEU A 87 -6.46 -6.25 17.64
N VAL A 88 -6.58 -7.57 17.53
CA VAL A 88 -7.87 -8.28 17.43
C VAL A 88 -8.09 -9.03 18.73
N LEU A 89 -9.30 -8.98 19.27
CA LEU A 89 -9.64 -9.69 20.52
C LEU A 89 -9.89 -11.16 20.23
N GLY A 90 -9.25 -12.03 21.01
CA GLY A 90 -9.51 -13.46 21.02
C GLY A 90 -10.77 -13.81 21.78
N VAL A 91 -11.04 -15.11 21.90
CA VAL A 91 -12.23 -15.66 22.55
C VAL A 91 -11.79 -16.51 23.75
N PRO A 92 -11.69 -15.94 24.96
CA PRO A 92 -11.09 -16.61 26.12
C PRO A 92 -11.78 -17.92 26.52
N ARG A 93 -13.11 -18.00 26.37
CA ARG A 93 -13.87 -19.24 26.67
C ARG A 93 -13.56 -20.39 25.70
N LEU A 94 -12.95 -20.10 24.56
CA LEU A 94 -12.49 -21.06 23.55
C LEU A 94 -10.95 -21.16 23.53
N CYS A 95 -10.26 -20.61 24.54
CA CYS A 95 -8.81 -20.55 24.62
C CYS A 95 -8.13 -19.87 23.41
N ILE A 96 -8.85 -19.04 22.64
CA ILE A 96 -8.29 -18.28 21.52
C ILE A 96 -7.70 -16.98 22.06
N PRO A 97 -6.39 -16.74 21.96
CA PRO A 97 -5.76 -15.51 22.46
C PRO A 97 -6.00 -14.32 21.51
N ASN A 98 -5.70 -13.11 22.00
CA ASN A 98 -5.66 -11.92 21.14
C ASN A 98 -4.56 -12.04 20.07
N LEU A 99 -4.81 -11.49 18.89
CA LEU A 99 -3.82 -11.36 17.82
C LEU A 99 -3.24 -9.93 17.85
N LYS A 100 -1.93 -9.79 18.04
CA LYS A 100 -1.20 -8.52 18.16
C LYS A 100 -0.38 -8.27 16.90
N LEU A 101 -0.72 -7.21 16.15
CA LEU A 101 -0.09 -6.85 14.88
C LEU A 101 0.79 -5.61 15.04
N GLN A 102 1.98 -5.62 14.45
CA GLN A 102 2.99 -4.59 14.70
C GLN A 102 3.83 -4.24 13.47
N ASP A 103 4.10 -2.94 13.26
CA ASP A 103 5.07 -2.46 12.25
C ASP A 103 6.51 -2.84 12.64
N GLY A 104 7.39 -3.21 11.69
CA GLY A 104 7.15 -3.31 10.25
C GLY A 104 8.44 -3.69 9.48
N PRO A 105 8.57 -3.31 8.19
CA PRO A 105 9.50 -3.97 7.26
C PRO A 105 10.99 -3.72 7.50
N VAL A 106 11.39 -2.76 8.35
CA VAL A 106 12.80 -2.41 8.60
C VAL A 106 13.22 -2.52 10.08
N GLY A 107 12.47 -3.33 10.83
CA GLY A 107 12.62 -3.50 12.28
C GLY A 107 11.33 -3.20 13.02
N VAL A 108 11.31 -3.54 14.31
CA VAL A 108 10.11 -3.38 15.14
C VAL A 108 9.98 -1.94 15.60
N ARG A 109 8.86 -1.28 15.26
CA ARG A 109 8.52 0.11 15.58
C ARG A 109 8.17 0.33 17.07
N MET A 110 9.14 0.06 17.92
CA MET A 110 9.09 0.28 19.37
C MET A 110 10.44 0.86 19.85
N LYS A 111 10.58 1.08 21.16
CA LYS A 111 11.88 1.34 21.81
C LYS A 111 12.63 0.03 22.07
N ASP A 112 13.94 0.10 22.28
CA ASP A 112 14.81 -1.05 22.61
C ASP A 112 14.79 -2.16 21.54
N THR A 113 14.66 -1.75 20.27
CA THR A 113 14.66 -2.59 19.06
C THR A 113 15.77 -2.14 18.09
N THR A 114 16.13 -2.97 17.14
CA THR A 114 17.18 -2.69 16.15
C THR A 114 16.59 -1.98 14.93
N GLN A 115 17.12 -0.81 14.59
CA GLN A 115 16.84 -0.16 13.30
C GLN A 115 17.78 -0.73 12.24
N LEU A 116 17.24 -1.58 11.38
CA LEU A 116 17.96 -2.18 10.27
C LEU A 116 18.13 -1.16 9.10
N PRO A 117 18.99 -1.44 8.11
CA PRO A 117 19.02 -0.67 6.86
C PRO A 117 17.67 -0.75 6.13
N ALA A 118 17.36 0.26 5.31
CA ALA A 118 16.14 0.28 4.49
C ALA A 118 16.03 -0.94 3.56
N ALA A 119 14.81 -1.27 3.15
CA ALA A 119 14.53 -2.43 2.31
C ALA A 119 15.25 -2.33 0.95
N VAL A 120 15.34 -1.14 0.35
CA VAL A 120 16.13 -0.91 -0.88
C VAL A 120 17.63 -1.22 -0.69
N SER A 121 18.18 -0.96 0.51
CA SER A 121 19.55 -1.35 0.89
C SER A 121 19.69 -2.88 1.00
N LEU A 122 18.67 -3.55 1.56
CA LEU A 122 18.63 -5.01 1.61
C LEU A 122 18.52 -5.62 0.20
N ALA A 123 17.70 -5.05 -0.68
CA ALA A 123 17.59 -5.49 -2.07
C ALA A 123 18.90 -5.29 -2.84
N ALA A 124 19.61 -4.19 -2.58
CA ALA A 124 20.93 -3.93 -3.15
C ALA A 124 21.97 -5.00 -2.79
N THR A 125 21.74 -5.83 -1.76
CA THR A 125 22.61 -7.00 -1.49
C THR A 125 22.52 -8.07 -2.58
N PHE A 126 21.39 -8.17 -3.31
CA PHE A 126 21.07 -9.27 -4.23
C PHE A 126 21.22 -10.67 -3.60
N ASP A 127 21.06 -10.79 -2.26
CA ASP A 127 21.35 -12.00 -1.50
C ASP A 127 20.17 -12.40 -0.56
N PRO A 128 19.35 -13.38 -0.99
CA PRO A 128 18.25 -13.91 -0.17
C PRO A 128 18.69 -14.51 1.18
N ALA A 129 19.94 -14.92 1.34
CA ALA A 129 20.45 -15.42 2.63
C ALA A 129 20.71 -14.27 3.63
N ILE A 130 21.08 -13.07 3.14
CA ILE A 130 21.10 -11.86 3.97
C ILE A 130 19.66 -11.46 4.32
N ALA A 131 18.72 -11.55 3.37
CA ALA A 131 17.30 -11.31 3.63
C ALA A 131 16.71 -12.25 4.71
N ARG A 132 17.03 -13.55 4.69
CA ARG A 132 16.63 -14.48 5.76
C ARG A 132 17.20 -14.12 7.12
N ARG A 133 18.46 -13.66 7.18
CA ARG A 133 19.05 -13.18 8.45
C ARG A 133 18.40 -11.87 8.93
N TYR A 134 18.00 -11.01 8.00
CA TYR A 134 17.28 -9.76 8.26
C TYR A 134 15.89 -10.03 8.85
N GLY A 135 15.08 -10.86 8.18
CA GLY A 135 13.80 -11.34 8.72
C GLY A 135 13.94 -12.06 10.07
N SER A 136 15.03 -12.83 10.24
CA SER A 136 15.35 -13.50 11.51
C SER A 136 15.65 -12.53 12.66
N VAL A 137 16.07 -11.28 12.41
CA VAL A 137 16.18 -10.24 13.44
C VAL A 137 14.79 -9.68 13.74
N ILE A 138 14.01 -9.34 12.72
CA ILE A 138 12.64 -8.81 12.87
C ILE A 138 11.76 -9.79 13.65
N GLY A 139 11.65 -11.05 13.22
CA GLY A 139 10.83 -12.06 13.90
C GLY A 139 11.29 -12.36 15.33
N ALA A 140 12.60 -12.29 15.61
CA ALA A 140 13.11 -12.49 16.98
C ALA A 140 12.72 -11.32 17.90
N GLU A 141 12.80 -10.08 17.38
CA GLU A 141 12.42 -8.90 18.14
C GLU A 141 10.90 -8.76 18.28
N MET A 142 10.11 -9.09 17.25
CA MET A 142 8.64 -9.14 17.32
C MET A 142 8.18 -10.09 18.42
N LYS A 143 8.70 -11.32 18.41
CA LYS A 143 8.43 -12.31 19.45
C LYS A 143 8.84 -11.83 20.83
N SER A 144 9.99 -11.17 20.96
CA SER A 144 10.45 -10.58 22.21
C SER A 144 9.56 -9.44 22.69
N LYS A 145 8.96 -8.66 21.77
CA LYS A 145 8.00 -7.59 22.06
C LYS A 145 6.56 -8.08 22.28
N GLY A 146 6.30 -9.38 22.12
CA GLY A 146 4.97 -9.96 22.28
C GLY A 146 4.04 -9.74 21.08
N ALA A 147 4.54 -9.26 19.94
CA ALA A 147 3.76 -9.21 18.70
C ALA A 147 3.68 -10.62 18.08
N ASP A 148 2.55 -10.91 17.45
CA ASP A 148 2.31 -12.21 16.78
C ASP A 148 2.39 -12.09 15.26
N VAL A 149 2.11 -10.89 14.70
CA VAL A 149 2.18 -10.57 13.26
C VAL A 149 3.11 -9.38 13.01
N ASP A 150 4.10 -9.56 12.13
CA ASP A 150 4.89 -8.50 11.51
C ASP A 150 4.14 -7.91 10.31
N LEU A 151 3.94 -6.59 10.32
CA LEU A 151 3.31 -5.86 9.21
C LEU A 151 4.32 -5.56 8.09
N GLY A 152 4.92 -6.62 7.55
CA GLY A 152 5.92 -6.60 6.48
C GLY A 152 6.23 -7.99 5.90
N PRO A 153 7.02 -8.06 4.82
CA PRO A 153 7.71 -6.95 4.14
C PRO A 153 6.83 -6.19 3.15
N THR A 154 7.27 -4.98 2.77
CA THR A 154 6.69 -4.20 1.65
C THR A 154 7.35 -4.62 0.34
N VAL A 155 6.54 -4.98 -0.68
CA VAL A 155 6.99 -5.60 -1.94
C VAL A 155 6.39 -4.94 -3.19
N ASN A 156 5.85 -3.72 -3.08
CA ASN A 156 5.35 -2.96 -4.22
C ASN A 156 6.49 -2.53 -5.14
N ILE A 157 6.33 -2.69 -6.46
CA ILE A 157 7.35 -2.31 -7.45
C ILE A 157 7.72 -0.83 -7.35
N VAL A 158 9.01 -0.49 -7.35
CA VAL A 158 9.47 0.90 -7.45
C VAL A 158 9.28 1.38 -8.91
N ARG A 159 8.07 1.90 -9.19
CA ARG A 159 7.64 2.33 -10.53
C ARG A 159 8.24 3.68 -10.95
N ASP A 160 8.31 4.62 -10.01
CA ASP A 160 8.86 5.96 -10.21
C ASP A 160 9.77 6.31 -9.01
N PRO A 161 10.95 6.92 -9.23
CA PRO A 161 11.87 7.24 -8.15
C PRO A 161 11.34 8.25 -7.12
N ARG A 162 10.28 9.01 -7.45
CA ARG A 162 9.65 10.00 -6.55
C ARG A 162 8.78 9.39 -5.46
N TRP A 163 8.43 8.11 -5.55
CA TRP A 163 7.49 7.47 -4.62
C TRP A 163 8.00 7.53 -3.16
N GLY A 164 7.20 8.10 -2.26
CA GLY A 164 7.57 8.37 -0.86
C GLY A 164 8.01 7.15 -0.05
N ARG A 165 7.56 5.94 -0.44
CA ARG A 165 7.90 4.65 0.20
C ARG A 165 8.81 3.76 -0.64
N ALA A 166 9.46 4.28 -1.69
CA ALA A 166 10.44 3.51 -2.46
C ALA A 166 11.53 2.86 -1.58
N PHE A 167 11.98 3.56 -0.52
CA PHE A 167 12.94 3.06 0.47
C PHE A 167 12.45 1.84 1.26
N GLU A 168 11.13 1.71 1.41
CA GLU A 168 10.45 0.68 2.19
C GLU A 168 10.25 -0.61 1.39
N SER A 169 10.32 -0.51 0.06
CA SER A 169 10.25 -1.64 -0.86
C SER A 169 11.65 -2.04 -1.37
N TYR A 170 11.70 -3.07 -2.23
CA TYR A 170 12.93 -3.68 -2.69
C TYR A 170 13.44 -3.14 -4.03
N SER A 171 12.65 -3.20 -5.10
CA SER A 171 13.16 -3.03 -6.47
C SER A 171 12.10 -2.59 -7.48
N GLU A 172 12.58 -2.08 -8.63
CA GLU A 172 11.80 -1.94 -9.88
C GLU A 172 11.57 -3.28 -10.61
N ASP A 173 12.18 -4.36 -10.13
CA ASP A 173 12.13 -5.69 -10.74
C ASP A 173 11.35 -6.71 -9.88
N PRO A 174 10.34 -7.41 -10.44
CA PRO A 174 9.52 -8.35 -9.68
C PRO A 174 10.31 -9.60 -9.23
N TYR A 175 11.27 -10.09 -10.00
CA TYR A 175 12.09 -11.25 -9.61
C TYR A 175 12.99 -10.92 -8.42
N LEU A 176 13.70 -9.78 -8.46
CA LEU A 176 14.53 -9.37 -7.32
C LEU A 176 13.69 -9.10 -6.07
N THR A 177 12.53 -8.44 -6.25
CA THR A 177 11.57 -8.17 -5.18
C THR A 177 11.07 -9.46 -4.53
N ALA A 178 10.69 -10.46 -5.33
CA ALA A 178 10.27 -11.78 -4.85
C ALA A 178 11.36 -12.48 -4.03
N GLN A 179 12.57 -12.58 -4.57
CA GLN A 179 13.66 -13.34 -3.93
C GLN A 179 14.09 -12.74 -2.58
N ILE A 180 14.07 -11.41 -2.45
CA ILE A 180 14.41 -10.72 -1.19
C ILE A 180 13.22 -10.74 -0.21
N GLY A 181 11.98 -10.62 -0.70
CA GLY A 181 10.78 -10.73 0.12
C GLY A 181 10.58 -12.13 0.70
N ALA A 182 10.72 -13.18 -0.11
CA ALA A 182 10.65 -14.57 0.30
C ALA A 182 11.68 -14.89 1.39
N GLY A 183 12.95 -14.51 1.16
CA GLY A 183 14.00 -14.63 2.17
C GLY A 183 13.63 -13.95 3.48
N THR A 184 13.12 -12.71 3.44
CA THR A 184 12.69 -11.96 4.62
C THR A 184 11.54 -12.66 5.37
N ILE A 185 10.52 -13.13 4.66
CA ILE A 185 9.36 -13.85 5.21
C ILE A 185 9.79 -15.16 5.88
N ASP A 186 10.60 -15.96 5.21
CA ASP A 186 11.21 -17.17 5.79
C ASP A 186 11.91 -16.87 7.13
N GLY A 187 12.70 -15.78 7.17
CA GLY A 187 13.41 -15.36 8.37
C GLY A 187 12.49 -14.99 9.54
N ILE A 188 11.38 -14.31 9.27
CA ILE A 188 10.37 -13.93 10.27
C ILE A 188 9.64 -15.19 10.76
N GLN A 189 9.13 -16.00 9.84
CA GLN A 189 8.31 -17.17 10.13
C GLN A 189 9.10 -18.28 10.84
N ASP A 190 10.40 -18.42 10.57
CA ASP A 190 11.34 -19.28 11.32
C ASP A 190 11.35 -19.00 12.84
N LYS A 191 10.88 -17.83 13.30
CA LYS A 191 10.80 -17.47 14.73
C LYS A 191 9.44 -17.80 15.35
N GLY A 192 8.46 -18.23 14.56
CA GLY A 192 7.07 -18.39 15.02
C GLY A 192 6.37 -17.03 15.17
N VAL A 193 6.65 -16.11 14.27
CA VAL A 193 5.92 -14.84 14.09
C VAL A 193 5.32 -14.87 12.68
N MET A 194 4.06 -14.49 12.55
CA MET A 194 3.38 -14.36 11.27
C MET A 194 3.98 -13.20 10.46
N ALA A 195 4.22 -13.39 9.17
CA ALA A 195 4.61 -12.31 8.26
C ALA A 195 3.43 -11.86 7.41
N GLN A 196 3.33 -10.56 7.15
CA GLN A 196 2.25 -9.94 6.38
C GLN A 196 2.77 -9.21 5.15
N VAL A 197 2.78 -9.89 4.00
CA VAL A 197 3.26 -9.31 2.74
C VAL A 197 2.36 -8.15 2.30
N LYS A 198 2.94 -7.00 1.95
CA LYS A 198 2.16 -5.78 1.67
C LYS A 198 2.71 -4.94 0.51
N HIS A 199 1.93 -4.10 -0.15
CA HIS A 199 0.47 -3.91 -0.02
C HIS A 199 -0.18 -4.35 -1.34
N TRP A 200 -1.08 -5.32 -1.27
CA TRP A 200 -1.76 -5.95 -2.39
C TRP A 200 -2.89 -5.05 -2.94
N ALA A 201 -2.79 -4.45 -4.13
CA ALA A 201 -1.67 -4.38 -5.06
C ALA A 201 -1.63 -2.97 -5.70
N VAL A 202 -0.75 -2.76 -6.69
CA VAL A 202 -0.71 -1.53 -7.53
C VAL A 202 -0.60 -0.20 -6.73
N TYR A 203 0.02 -0.24 -5.55
CA TYR A 203 0.26 0.93 -4.69
C TYR A 203 1.71 1.39 -4.83
N ASN A 204 1.91 2.36 -5.73
CA ASN A 204 3.21 2.80 -6.21
C ASN A 204 3.38 4.35 -6.17
N GLN A 205 2.47 5.05 -5.50
CA GLN A 205 2.54 6.49 -5.18
C GLN A 205 1.85 6.77 -3.84
N GLU A 206 2.29 7.77 -3.09
CA GLU A 206 1.62 8.21 -1.84
C GLU A 206 0.58 9.31 -2.08
N THR A 207 0.75 10.08 -3.16
CA THR A 207 -0.11 11.21 -3.50
C THR A 207 -1.53 10.72 -3.81
N TYR A 208 -2.52 11.30 -3.15
CA TYR A 208 -3.94 10.91 -3.21
C TYR A 208 -4.30 9.50 -2.72
N ARG A 209 -3.36 8.77 -2.09
CA ARG A 209 -3.63 7.43 -1.55
C ARG A 209 -4.91 7.39 -0.70
N ASN A 210 -5.62 6.28 -0.75
CA ASN A 210 -6.87 6.06 -0.01
C ASN A 210 -8.04 6.97 -0.48
N THR A 211 -7.98 7.46 -1.72
CA THR A 211 -9.05 8.25 -2.33
C THR A 211 -9.25 7.87 -3.79
N MET A 212 -10.44 8.17 -4.35
CA MET A 212 -10.74 7.96 -5.77
C MET A 212 -9.84 8.75 -6.74
N ALA A 213 -8.98 9.66 -6.26
CA ALA A 213 -8.02 10.35 -7.11
C ALA A 213 -6.74 9.52 -7.39
N ASP A 214 -6.46 8.48 -6.60
CA ASP A 214 -5.40 7.48 -6.83
C ASP A 214 -5.95 6.26 -7.60
N ASN A 215 -6.69 6.51 -8.69
CA ASN A 215 -7.25 5.45 -9.54
C ASN A 215 -6.24 5.02 -10.61
N ALA A 216 -5.45 3.99 -10.30
CA ALA A 216 -4.56 3.31 -11.22
C ALA A 216 -5.34 2.62 -12.34
N ILE A 217 -5.08 3.06 -13.57
CA ILE A 217 -5.65 2.53 -14.80
C ILE A 217 -4.60 1.61 -15.42
N VAL A 218 -4.82 0.31 -15.32
CA VAL A 218 -3.81 -0.72 -15.61
C VAL A 218 -4.47 -1.94 -16.25
N ASP A 219 -3.84 -2.50 -17.28
CA ASP A 219 -4.35 -3.70 -17.94
C ASP A 219 -4.02 -4.98 -17.16
N ASP A 220 -4.86 -6.00 -17.33
CA ASP A 220 -4.76 -7.27 -16.61
C ASP A 220 -3.40 -7.97 -16.78
N ARG A 221 -2.82 -7.94 -17.99
CA ARG A 221 -1.49 -8.52 -18.24
C ARG A 221 -0.42 -7.82 -17.41
N THR A 222 -0.47 -6.49 -17.35
CA THR A 222 0.44 -5.68 -16.56
C THR A 222 0.25 -5.90 -15.04
N VAL A 223 -0.99 -6.04 -14.56
CA VAL A 223 -1.25 -6.43 -13.16
C VAL A 223 -0.54 -7.74 -12.84
N ARG A 224 -0.75 -8.78 -13.66
CA ARG A 224 -0.20 -10.13 -13.51
C ARG A 224 1.33 -10.18 -13.56
N GLU A 225 1.93 -9.64 -14.62
CA GLU A 225 3.37 -9.81 -14.87
C GLU A 225 4.28 -8.83 -14.11
N MET A 226 3.73 -7.70 -13.63
CA MET A 226 4.51 -6.66 -12.93
C MET A 226 4.11 -6.52 -11.46
N TYR A 227 2.84 -6.22 -11.18
CA TYR A 227 2.42 -5.73 -9.86
C TYR A 227 1.99 -6.81 -8.87
N THR A 228 1.60 -7.99 -9.36
CA THR A 228 1.26 -9.15 -8.51
C THR A 228 2.30 -10.28 -8.57
N LYS A 229 3.10 -10.40 -9.63
CA LYS A 229 4.14 -11.46 -9.78
C LYS A 229 5.05 -11.64 -8.57
N ALA A 230 5.49 -10.54 -7.94
CA ALA A 230 6.34 -10.63 -6.74
C ALA A 230 5.62 -11.28 -5.54
N PHE A 231 4.30 -11.06 -5.39
CA PHE A 231 3.48 -11.73 -4.38
C PHE A 231 3.24 -13.20 -4.75
N GLU A 232 3.02 -13.52 -6.03
CA GLU A 232 2.85 -14.90 -6.55
C GLU A 232 4.03 -15.77 -6.14
N ASP A 233 5.25 -15.33 -6.52
CA ASP A 233 6.49 -16.03 -6.21
C ASP A 233 6.74 -16.17 -4.69
N ILE A 234 6.40 -15.14 -3.91
CA ILE A 234 6.54 -15.15 -2.44
C ILE A 234 5.56 -16.15 -1.80
N ILE A 235 4.34 -16.27 -2.32
CA ILE A 235 3.34 -17.19 -1.82
C ILE A 235 3.74 -18.64 -2.13
N ASP A 236 4.18 -18.90 -3.37
CA ASP A 236 4.74 -20.19 -3.78
C ASP A 236 5.96 -20.60 -2.95
N ASP A 237 6.94 -19.70 -2.78
CA ASP A 237 8.26 -20.04 -2.25
C ASP A 237 8.32 -20.04 -0.72
N SER A 238 7.53 -19.16 -0.06
CA SER A 238 7.61 -18.88 1.39
C SER A 238 6.28 -18.92 2.15
N ASN A 239 5.13 -19.00 1.46
CA ASN A 239 3.78 -19.05 2.04
C ASN A 239 3.60 -18.11 3.27
N PRO A 240 3.49 -16.77 3.08
CA PRO A 240 3.27 -15.83 4.16
C PRO A 240 1.92 -16.10 4.84
N SER A 241 1.86 -15.98 6.16
CA SER A 241 0.63 -16.14 6.93
C SER A 241 -0.48 -15.14 6.62
N SER A 242 -0.14 -13.90 6.25
CA SER A 242 -1.13 -12.90 5.87
C SER A 242 -0.67 -11.99 4.73
N ALA A 243 -1.63 -11.28 4.15
CA ALA A 243 -1.41 -10.19 3.22
C ALA A 243 -2.12 -8.93 3.71
N MET A 244 -1.62 -7.75 3.33
CA MET A 244 -2.32 -6.48 3.53
C MET A 244 -2.81 -5.96 2.17
N CYS A 245 -4.10 -5.68 2.01
CA CYS A 245 -4.58 -4.98 0.81
C CYS A 245 -4.29 -3.48 0.88
N SER A 246 -4.04 -2.87 -0.27
CA SER A 246 -3.50 -1.51 -0.39
C SER A 246 -4.57 -0.41 -0.36
N TYR A 247 -4.12 0.83 -0.24
CA TYR A 247 -4.95 2.04 -0.32
C TYR A 247 -5.36 2.46 -1.74
N SER A 248 -4.77 1.86 -2.78
CA SER A 248 -4.97 2.34 -4.15
C SER A 248 -6.32 1.92 -4.72
N VAL A 249 -6.83 2.73 -5.65
CA VAL A 249 -8.00 2.38 -6.45
C VAL A 249 -7.49 1.78 -7.76
N ILE A 250 -7.95 0.58 -8.10
CA ILE A 250 -7.51 -0.16 -9.28
C ILE A 250 -8.70 -0.27 -10.23
N ASN A 251 -8.59 0.34 -11.41
CA ASN A 251 -9.63 0.35 -12.44
C ASN A 251 -11.03 0.77 -11.92
N GLY A 252 -11.08 1.67 -10.93
CA GLY A 252 -12.30 2.21 -10.33
C GLY A 252 -12.80 1.55 -9.05
N GLN A 253 -12.11 0.55 -8.49
CA GLN A 253 -12.45 -0.09 -7.20
C GLN A 253 -11.27 -0.04 -6.22
N PHE A 254 -11.51 0.25 -4.93
CA PHE A 254 -10.46 0.19 -3.90
C PHE A 254 -9.90 -1.23 -3.78
N ALA A 255 -8.58 -1.38 -3.62
CA ALA A 255 -7.92 -2.69 -3.66
C ALA A 255 -8.46 -3.69 -2.61
N CYS A 256 -8.89 -3.21 -1.43
CA CYS A 256 -9.51 -4.03 -0.38
C CYS A 256 -10.95 -4.50 -0.67
N GLU A 257 -11.52 -4.14 -1.81
CA GLU A 257 -12.80 -4.67 -2.31
C GLU A 257 -12.76 -4.97 -3.81
N ASN A 258 -11.56 -5.05 -4.39
CA ASN A 258 -11.36 -5.34 -5.80
C ASN A 258 -11.38 -6.85 -6.04
N ALA A 259 -12.07 -7.29 -7.09
CA ALA A 259 -12.21 -8.72 -7.45
C ALA A 259 -10.87 -9.46 -7.63
N TYR A 260 -9.75 -8.78 -7.87
CA TYR A 260 -8.41 -9.38 -7.89
C TYR A 260 -8.00 -10.02 -6.55
N LEU A 261 -8.46 -9.49 -5.42
CA LEU A 261 -8.11 -10.00 -4.09
C LEU A 261 -8.74 -11.37 -3.83
N ASP A 262 -9.96 -11.61 -4.30
CA ASP A 262 -10.56 -12.94 -4.25
C ASP A 262 -10.09 -13.79 -5.45
N GLY A 263 -10.36 -13.35 -6.68
CA GLY A 263 -10.17 -14.15 -7.90
C GLY A 263 -8.72 -14.54 -8.21
N ILE A 264 -7.73 -13.68 -7.93
CA ILE A 264 -6.30 -14.02 -8.14
C ILE A 264 -5.73 -14.69 -6.89
N LEU A 265 -5.69 -13.93 -5.79
CA LEU A 265 -4.95 -14.34 -4.60
C LEU A 265 -5.59 -15.56 -3.92
N LYS A 266 -6.90 -15.56 -3.68
CA LYS A 266 -7.58 -16.67 -3.00
C LYS A 266 -7.97 -17.79 -3.96
N ASP A 267 -8.46 -17.44 -5.14
CA ASP A 267 -9.13 -18.40 -6.01
C ASP A 267 -8.21 -19.03 -7.06
N GLU A 268 -7.27 -18.29 -7.64
CA GLU A 268 -6.30 -18.87 -8.57
C GLU A 268 -5.10 -19.48 -7.84
N TRP A 269 -4.46 -18.71 -6.95
CA TRP A 269 -3.26 -19.14 -6.22
C TRP A 269 -3.55 -20.02 -5.00
N LYS A 270 -4.82 -20.16 -4.61
CA LYS A 270 -5.25 -20.94 -3.44
C LYS A 270 -4.56 -20.54 -2.14
N TYR A 271 -4.31 -19.25 -1.98
CA TYR A 271 -3.72 -18.67 -0.77
C TYR A 271 -4.59 -18.98 0.47
N ASP A 272 -3.98 -19.58 1.51
CA ASP A 272 -4.68 -20.06 2.71
C ASP A 272 -4.60 -19.10 3.92
N GLY A 273 -3.82 -18.03 3.78
CA GLY A 273 -3.67 -16.94 4.75
C GLY A 273 -4.90 -16.04 4.84
N PHE A 274 -4.83 -15.08 5.77
CA PHE A 274 -5.84 -14.04 5.96
C PHE A 274 -5.38 -12.71 5.35
N VAL A 275 -6.32 -11.90 4.88
CA VAL A 275 -6.07 -10.57 4.30
C VAL A 275 -6.60 -9.49 5.22
N THR A 276 -5.74 -8.59 5.70
CA THR A 276 -6.15 -7.38 6.43
C THR A 276 -6.25 -6.20 5.49
N SER A 277 -7.05 -5.19 5.84
CA SER A 277 -6.91 -3.87 5.24
C SER A 277 -5.61 -3.22 5.72
N ASP A 278 -5.09 -2.27 4.94
CA ASP A 278 -4.28 -1.19 5.52
C ASP A 278 -5.18 -0.31 6.43
N TRP A 279 -4.57 0.55 7.25
CA TRP A 279 -5.22 1.29 8.33
C TRP A 279 -6.24 2.33 7.82
N GLY A 280 -7.51 1.92 7.76
CA GLY A 280 -8.59 2.72 7.17
C GLY A 280 -8.70 2.58 5.65
N GLY A 281 -8.16 1.50 5.06
CA GLY A 281 -8.34 1.11 3.66
C GLY A 281 -9.58 0.24 3.40
N THR A 282 -10.47 0.08 4.39
CA THR A 282 -11.79 -0.54 4.17
C THR A 282 -12.79 0.57 3.83
N HIS A 283 -13.59 0.39 2.78
CA HIS A 283 -14.50 1.42 2.25
C HIS A 283 -15.97 0.98 2.21
N SER A 284 -16.24 -0.30 2.42
CA SER A 284 -17.60 -0.83 2.43
C SER A 284 -17.71 -2.07 3.32
N THR A 285 -18.94 -2.43 3.68
CA THR A 285 -19.21 -3.70 4.38
C THR A 285 -19.33 -4.86 3.39
N VAL A 286 -20.29 -4.79 2.46
CA VAL A 286 -20.66 -5.95 1.63
C VAL A 286 -19.66 -6.20 0.49
N PRO A 287 -19.29 -5.21 -0.37
CA PRO A 287 -18.25 -5.42 -1.37
C PRO A 287 -16.90 -5.89 -0.79
N SER A 288 -16.38 -5.24 0.27
CA SER A 288 -15.13 -5.71 0.89
C SER A 288 -15.28 -7.14 1.45
N ALA A 289 -16.40 -7.48 2.10
CA ALA A 289 -16.63 -8.84 2.60
C ALA A 289 -16.78 -9.89 1.49
N LEU A 290 -17.40 -9.57 0.35
CA LEU A 290 -17.59 -10.53 -0.75
C LEU A 290 -16.39 -10.62 -1.70
N ASN A 291 -15.53 -9.60 -1.76
CA ASN A 291 -14.32 -9.58 -2.59
C ASN A 291 -13.05 -9.86 -1.77
N GLY A 292 -13.15 -10.78 -0.81
CA GLY A 292 -12.01 -11.45 -0.18
C GLY A 292 -11.33 -10.75 1.01
N LEU A 293 -11.72 -9.54 1.46
CA LEU A 293 -11.15 -8.97 2.70
C LEU A 293 -11.54 -9.82 3.92
N ASP A 294 -10.57 -10.19 4.77
CA ASP A 294 -10.82 -11.00 5.97
C ASP A 294 -10.90 -10.18 7.26
N MET A 295 -10.19 -9.04 7.33
CA MET A 295 -10.01 -8.30 8.59
C MET A 295 -9.90 -6.78 8.39
N GLU A 296 -10.82 -6.02 8.96
CA GLU A 296 -10.74 -4.54 9.01
C GLU A 296 -9.68 -4.09 10.02
N MET A 297 -8.85 -3.11 9.64
CA MET A 297 -7.91 -2.42 10.53
C MET A 297 -8.04 -0.90 10.41
N PRO A 298 -7.89 -0.13 11.51
CA PRO A 298 -7.73 -0.57 12.91
C PRO A 298 -9.04 -0.77 13.67
N GLY A 299 -10.18 -0.40 13.09
CA GLY A 299 -11.47 -0.31 13.77
C GLY A 299 -12.44 -1.38 13.33
N SER A 300 -13.73 -1.11 13.56
CA SER A 300 -14.87 -2.00 13.30
C SER A 300 -16.00 -1.27 12.56
N THR A 301 -15.67 -0.25 11.76
CA THR A 301 -16.65 0.63 11.11
C THR A 301 -17.48 -0.12 10.07
N TYR A 302 -16.88 -1.08 9.37
CA TYR A 302 -17.52 -1.85 8.32
C TYR A 302 -17.72 -3.32 8.69
N PHE A 303 -16.77 -3.91 9.42
CA PHE A 303 -16.73 -5.34 9.79
C PHE A 303 -17.19 -5.60 11.24
N GLY A 304 -17.62 -4.57 11.98
CA GLY A 304 -18.35 -4.69 13.25
C GLY A 304 -19.86 -4.88 13.05
N ASP A 305 -20.67 -4.06 13.72
CA ASP A 305 -22.15 -4.13 13.69
C ASP A 305 -22.75 -4.11 12.28
N ALA A 306 -22.11 -3.39 11.34
CA ALA A 306 -22.58 -3.32 9.95
C ALA A 306 -22.47 -4.68 9.23
N LEU A 307 -21.38 -5.42 9.42
CA LEU A 307 -21.22 -6.79 8.88
C LEU A 307 -22.12 -7.78 9.61
N LYS A 308 -22.28 -7.66 10.93
CA LYS A 308 -23.26 -8.44 11.70
C LYS A 308 -24.67 -8.30 11.13
N ALA A 309 -25.12 -7.08 10.88
CA ALA A 309 -26.41 -6.80 10.27
C ALA A 309 -26.49 -7.30 8.81
N ALA A 310 -25.40 -7.20 8.05
CA ALA A 310 -25.33 -7.73 6.68
C ALA A 310 -25.46 -9.27 6.63
N VAL A 311 -24.86 -9.98 7.59
CA VAL A 311 -25.01 -11.44 7.73
C VAL A 311 -26.42 -11.82 8.17
N GLN A 312 -26.97 -11.15 9.18
CA GLN A 312 -28.32 -11.43 9.69
C GLN A 312 -29.43 -11.23 8.64
N ARG A 313 -29.24 -10.32 7.69
CA ARG A 313 -30.17 -10.10 6.56
C ARG A 313 -29.82 -10.88 5.28
N GLY A 314 -28.80 -11.74 5.32
CA GLY A 314 -28.37 -12.56 4.18
C GLY A 314 -27.67 -11.82 3.04
N ALA A 315 -27.26 -10.55 3.25
CA ALA A 315 -26.48 -9.78 2.27
C ALA A 315 -25.01 -10.20 2.19
N VAL A 316 -24.49 -10.81 3.26
CA VAL A 316 -23.24 -11.58 3.28
C VAL A 316 -23.58 -12.96 3.83
N PRO A 317 -23.34 -14.07 3.11
CA PRO A 317 -23.57 -15.41 3.65
C PRO A 317 -22.73 -15.65 4.91
N GLU A 318 -23.27 -16.35 5.92
CA GLU A 318 -22.49 -16.70 7.12
C GLU A 318 -21.30 -17.62 6.77
N SER A 319 -21.35 -18.35 5.65
CA SER A 319 -20.20 -19.09 5.11
C SER A 319 -19.00 -18.19 4.81
N GLU A 320 -19.22 -16.98 4.30
CA GLU A 320 -18.14 -16.03 4.03
C GLU A 320 -17.50 -15.54 5.33
N LEU A 321 -18.31 -15.23 6.35
CA LEU A 321 -17.79 -14.88 7.66
C LEU A 321 -17.03 -16.05 8.30
N ASN A 322 -17.51 -17.29 8.12
CA ASN A 322 -16.83 -18.49 8.60
C ASN A 322 -15.47 -18.70 7.91
N ASP A 323 -15.34 -18.45 6.60
CA ASP A 323 -14.04 -18.56 5.90
C ASP A 323 -13.03 -17.52 6.41
N LYS A 324 -13.45 -16.26 6.57
CA LYS A 324 -12.62 -15.17 7.12
C LYS A 324 -12.04 -15.53 8.48
N VAL A 325 -12.90 -15.98 9.39
CA VAL A 325 -12.50 -16.45 10.72
C VAL A 325 -11.61 -17.69 10.64
N SER A 326 -11.92 -18.63 9.74
CA SER A 326 -11.13 -19.85 9.53
C SER A 326 -9.71 -19.55 9.06
N ARG A 327 -9.52 -18.58 8.17
CA ARG A 327 -8.20 -18.12 7.70
C ARG A 327 -7.34 -17.58 8.84
N THR A 328 -7.90 -16.69 9.67
CA THR A 328 -7.20 -16.18 10.86
C THR A 328 -6.83 -17.31 11.82
N LEU A 329 -7.79 -18.16 12.19
CA LEU A 329 -7.56 -19.28 13.12
C LEU A 329 -6.55 -20.31 12.58
N ARG A 330 -6.58 -20.62 11.27
CA ARG A 330 -5.63 -21.52 10.61
C ARG A 330 -4.20 -21.10 10.84
N GLN A 331 -3.91 -19.81 10.65
CA GLN A 331 -2.57 -19.27 10.84
C GLN A 331 -2.22 -19.18 12.34
N MET A 332 -3.17 -18.83 13.23
CA MET A 332 -2.97 -18.91 14.68
C MET A 332 -2.59 -20.33 15.16
N PHE A 333 -3.18 -21.38 14.60
CA PHE A 333 -2.80 -22.77 14.87
C PHE A 333 -1.46 -23.16 14.20
N ARG A 334 -1.23 -22.79 12.93
CA ARG A 334 0.02 -23.05 12.20
C ARG A 334 1.26 -22.51 12.93
N PHE A 335 1.13 -21.33 13.53
CA PHE A 335 2.20 -20.67 14.30
C PHE A 335 2.20 -21.04 15.79
N GLY A 336 1.30 -21.94 16.22
CA GLY A 336 1.22 -22.42 17.60
C GLY A 336 0.79 -21.38 18.62
N LEU A 337 0.17 -20.27 18.18
CA LEU A 337 -0.24 -19.15 19.04
C LEU A 337 -1.34 -19.56 20.02
N VAL A 338 -2.26 -20.44 19.61
CA VAL A 338 -3.31 -21.00 20.47
C VAL A 338 -2.72 -21.92 21.56
N ASP A 339 -1.72 -22.72 21.20
CA ASP A 339 -1.07 -23.67 22.12
C ASP A 339 -0.05 -22.99 23.05
N ASN A 340 0.60 -21.93 22.57
CA ASN A 340 1.70 -21.23 23.24
C ASN A 340 1.56 -19.69 23.09
N PRO A 341 0.53 -19.06 23.69
CA PRO A 341 0.35 -17.62 23.60
C PRO A 341 1.55 -16.88 24.19
N SER A 342 2.02 -15.85 23.47
CA SER A 342 3.26 -15.15 23.84
C SER A 342 3.14 -14.47 25.22
N PRO A 343 4.04 -14.79 26.18
CA PRO A 343 4.03 -14.17 27.52
C PRO A 343 4.71 -12.79 27.55
N ASN A 344 5.25 -12.35 26.42
CA ASN A 344 6.02 -11.12 26.29
C ASN A 344 5.12 -9.89 26.09
N SER A 345 5.70 -8.70 26.25
CA SER A 345 5.02 -7.44 26.02
C SER A 345 5.94 -6.36 25.45
N THR A 346 5.34 -5.24 25.05
CA THR A 346 6.00 -4.10 24.39
C THR A 346 7.16 -3.48 25.17
N SER A 347 7.28 -3.77 26.47
CA SER A 347 8.34 -3.28 27.37
C SER A 347 9.65 -4.07 27.34
N ALA A 348 9.68 -5.24 26.69
CA ALA A 348 10.89 -6.08 26.62
C ALA A 348 12.05 -5.39 25.88
N LYS A 349 13.30 -5.66 26.28
CA LYS A 349 14.49 -5.21 25.53
C LYS A 349 14.85 -6.26 24.49
N ALA A 350 14.52 -5.98 23.23
CA ALA A 350 14.55 -6.95 22.15
C ALA A 350 15.87 -6.94 21.36
N SER A 351 16.47 -5.76 21.19
CA SER A 351 17.76 -5.61 20.50
C SER A 351 18.92 -6.27 21.26
N THR A 352 19.78 -6.96 20.52
CA THR A 352 20.98 -7.62 21.04
C THR A 352 22.24 -7.12 20.32
N PRO A 353 23.44 -7.24 20.91
CA PRO A 353 24.69 -6.90 20.21
C PRO A 353 24.87 -7.66 18.88
N ALA A 354 24.32 -8.87 18.76
CA ALA A 354 24.34 -9.63 17.52
C ALA A 354 23.41 -9.03 16.44
N HIS A 355 22.24 -8.50 16.83
CA HIS A 355 21.36 -7.79 15.91
C HIS A 355 21.99 -6.48 15.43
N VAL A 356 22.60 -5.71 16.33
CA VAL A 356 23.31 -4.46 15.99
C VAL A 356 24.51 -4.74 15.07
N GLN A 357 25.29 -5.78 15.35
CA GLN A 357 26.39 -6.21 14.46
C GLN A 357 25.88 -6.69 13.09
N PHE A 358 24.72 -7.35 13.04
CA PHE A 358 24.09 -7.70 11.78
C PHE A 358 23.58 -6.48 11.01
N ALA A 359 23.04 -5.45 11.69
CA ALA A 359 22.63 -4.21 11.04
C ALA A 359 23.81 -3.53 10.32
N LYS A 360 25.01 -3.52 10.92
CA LYS A 360 26.26 -3.12 10.26
C LYS A 360 26.54 -3.99 9.03
N GLN A 361 26.53 -5.32 9.18
CA GLN A 361 26.82 -6.25 8.10
C GLN A 361 25.85 -6.11 6.90
N ALA A 362 24.56 -5.94 7.17
CA ALA A 362 23.55 -5.74 6.13
C ALA A 362 23.78 -4.43 5.38
N SER A 363 24.11 -3.34 6.10
CA SER A 363 24.45 -2.05 5.48
C SER A 363 25.70 -2.16 4.60
N GLU A 364 26.77 -2.81 5.07
CA GLU A 364 28.00 -3.04 4.28
C GLU A 364 27.74 -3.81 2.98
N GLN A 365 26.83 -4.79 3.01
CA GLN A 365 26.48 -5.60 1.85
C GLN A 365 25.52 -4.89 0.87
N GLY A 366 24.74 -3.92 1.35
CA GLY A 366 23.80 -3.12 0.56
C GLY A 366 24.40 -1.84 -0.03
N THR A 367 25.50 -1.34 0.54
CA THR A 367 26.22 -0.17 0.04
C THR A 367 26.78 -0.42 -1.37
N VAL A 368 26.47 0.49 -2.30
CA VAL A 368 26.86 0.41 -3.72
C VAL A 368 27.95 1.44 -4.02
N LEU A 369 29.08 1.02 -4.56
CA LEU A 369 30.09 1.94 -5.10
C LEU A 369 29.68 2.29 -6.55
N LEU A 370 29.33 3.55 -6.81
CA LEU A 370 28.87 4.02 -8.12
C LEU A 370 29.99 4.67 -8.94
N ARG A 371 30.96 5.31 -8.28
CA ARG A 371 32.12 5.93 -8.94
C ARG A 371 33.36 5.76 -8.09
N ASN A 372 34.49 5.52 -8.75
CA ASN A 372 35.81 5.57 -8.14
C ASN A 372 36.82 5.86 -9.25
N GLU A 373 37.03 7.12 -9.60
CA GLU A 373 37.95 7.58 -10.63
C GLU A 373 39.35 7.90 -10.09
N PRO A 374 40.40 7.82 -10.94
CA PRO A 374 41.75 8.12 -10.51
C PRO A 374 41.98 9.63 -10.50
N VAL A 375 42.58 10.12 -9.41
CA VAL A 375 43.12 11.49 -9.31
C VAL A 375 44.64 11.35 -9.26
N ASP A 376 45.35 12.14 -10.07
CA ASP A 376 46.82 12.09 -10.20
C ASP A 376 47.36 10.67 -10.52
N GLY A 377 46.57 9.86 -11.23
CA GLY A 377 46.92 8.48 -11.60
C GLY A 377 46.62 7.40 -10.55
N ALA A 378 46.05 7.75 -9.39
CA ALA A 378 45.70 6.80 -8.32
C ALA A 378 44.20 6.88 -7.95
N LYS A 379 43.56 5.74 -7.68
CA LYS A 379 42.18 5.69 -7.18
C LYS A 379 42.12 6.26 -5.75
N VAL A 380 41.08 7.04 -5.45
CA VAL A 380 40.90 7.65 -4.12
C VAL A 380 40.34 6.64 -3.11
N LEU A 381 39.45 5.74 -3.56
CA LEU A 381 38.91 4.67 -2.71
C LEU A 381 39.55 3.31 -3.02
N PRO A 382 39.79 2.45 -2.01
CA PRO A 382 39.63 2.74 -0.58
C PRO A 382 40.80 3.56 -0.01
N PHE A 383 40.55 4.31 1.06
CA PHE A 383 41.55 5.14 1.74
C PHE A 383 42.76 4.34 2.24
N ALA A 384 42.60 3.06 2.54
CA ALA A 384 43.69 2.14 2.81
C ALA A 384 43.71 1.00 1.78
N SER A 385 44.75 0.98 0.93
CA SER A 385 45.00 -0.11 0.00
C SER A 385 46.48 -0.49 -0.04
N SER A 386 46.77 -1.72 -0.49
CA SER A 386 48.15 -2.16 -0.74
C SER A 386 48.73 -1.43 -1.96
N GLY A 387 49.33 -0.25 -1.73
CA GLY A 387 49.98 0.56 -2.77
C GLY A 387 49.52 2.01 -2.85
N THR A 388 48.51 2.43 -2.09
CA THR A 388 48.18 3.85 -1.88
C THR A 388 48.57 4.26 -0.46
N ALA A 389 49.15 5.45 -0.30
CA ALA A 389 49.35 6.03 1.01
C ALA A 389 47.99 6.43 1.60
N ALA A 390 47.73 6.09 2.86
CA ALA A 390 46.53 6.53 3.54
C ALA A 390 46.51 8.07 3.66
N PRO A 391 45.35 8.73 3.57
CA PRO A 391 45.24 10.16 3.82
C PRO A 391 45.71 10.47 5.26
N GLN A 392 46.46 11.55 5.44
CA GLN A 392 46.83 12.04 6.77
C GLN A 392 45.70 12.91 7.36
N SER A 393 44.80 13.40 6.51
CA SER A 393 43.70 14.28 6.87
C SER A 393 42.44 14.03 6.01
N ILE A 394 41.28 13.98 6.68
CA ILE A 394 39.96 13.75 6.07
C ILE A 394 39.00 14.87 6.52
N ALA A 395 38.44 15.57 5.55
CA ALA A 395 37.35 16.53 5.73
C ALA A 395 36.00 15.80 5.61
N VAL A 396 35.26 15.66 6.71
CA VAL A 396 33.90 15.13 6.70
C VAL A 396 32.90 16.28 6.61
N ILE A 397 32.11 16.33 5.55
CA ILE A 397 31.29 17.49 5.18
C ILE A 397 29.83 17.08 5.01
N GLY A 398 28.90 17.95 5.39
CA GLY A 398 27.46 17.80 5.15
C GLY A 398 26.67 17.51 6.42
N ALA A 399 25.47 18.09 6.54
CA ALA A 399 24.66 17.98 7.76
C ALA A 399 24.27 16.54 8.11
N GLY A 400 24.16 15.67 7.10
CA GLY A 400 23.92 14.24 7.24
C GLY A 400 25.10 13.44 7.82
N ALA A 401 26.31 14.01 7.86
CA ALA A 401 27.47 13.32 8.44
C ALA A 401 27.54 13.42 9.98
N GLY A 402 26.83 14.38 10.58
CA GLY A 402 26.81 14.61 12.02
C GLY A 402 25.44 14.34 12.64
N LYS A 403 24.98 15.23 13.53
CA LYS A 403 23.70 15.10 14.26
C LYS A 403 22.45 15.00 13.35
N GLY A 404 22.56 15.36 12.07
CA GLY A 404 21.50 15.23 11.06
C GLY A 404 21.51 13.91 10.29
N THR A 405 22.20 12.87 10.79
CA THR A 405 22.30 11.55 10.11
C THR A 405 20.92 10.99 9.76
N LEU A 406 20.63 10.89 8.47
CA LEU A 406 19.46 10.18 7.97
C LEU A 406 19.78 8.67 7.90
N SER A 407 19.21 7.90 8.81
CA SER A 407 19.43 6.45 8.94
C SER A 407 18.23 5.58 8.58
N GLY A 408 17.05 6.18 8.36
CA GLY A 408 15.79 5.51 8.04
C GLY A 408 14.80 6.49 7.41
N GLY A 409 13.80 5.99 6.69
CA GLY A 409 12.70 6.79 6.16
C GLY A 409 11.60 7.04 7.18
N GLY A 410 10.63 7.88 6.82
CA GLY A 410 9.47 8.21 7.66
C GLY A 410 8.35 7.15 7.65
N GLY A 411 7.22 7.48 8.28
CA GLY A 411 6.00 6.65 8.23
C GLY A 411 5.94 5.47 9.22
N SER A 412 5.15 4.46 8.85
CA SER A 412 4.99 3.19 9.57
C SER A 412 6.28 2.37 9.66
N ALA A 413 7.20 2.52 8.70
CA ALA A 413 8.52 1.88 8.73
C ALA A 413 9.51 2.52 9.73
N ALA A 414 9.21 3.67 10.34
CA ALA A 414 10.17 4.36 11.19
C ALA A 414 10.46 3.61 12.51
N VAL A 415 11.71 3.16 12.70
CA VAL A 415 12.20 2.50 13.92
C VAL A 415 13.12 3.43 14.69
N ALA A 416 12.98 3.49 16.02
CA ALA A 416 13.77 4.40 16.87
C ALA A 416 15.23 3.94 17.10
N GLY A 417 15.49 2.63 16.96
CA GLY A 417 16.79 2.01 17.18
C GLY A 417 17.26 2.04 18.65
N THR A 418 18.45 1.50 18.90
CA THR A 418 19.15 1.65 20.19
C THR A 418 20.15 2.82 20.22
N GLY A 419 20.24 3.59 19.14
CA GLY A 419 21.18 4.70 18.95
C GLY A 419 21.97 4.59 17.65
N THR A 420 21.98 5.67 16.86
CA THR A 420 22.64 5.74 15.55
C THR A 420 24.08 6.25 15.68
N VAL A 421 25.03 5.53 15.10
CA VAL A 421 26.42 6.01 14.93
C VAL A 421 26.48 6.95 13.73
N THR A 422 26.88 8.21 13.95
CA THR A 422 26.97 9.20 12.87
C THR A 422 28.15 8.88 11.93
N PRO A 423 28.09 9.25 10.63
CA PRO A 423 29.19 9.03 9.71
C PRO A 423 30.52 9.69 10.12
N PHE A 424 30.48 10.88 10.73
CA PHE A 424 31.66 11.51 11.31
C PHE A 424 32.28 10.66 12.42
N ASP A 425 31.47 10.19 13.38
CA ASP A 425 31.97 9.39 14.49
C ASP A 425 32.55 8.06 13.99
N GLY A 426 31.85 7.37 13.08
CA GLY A 426 32.33 6.10 12.50
C GLY A 426 33.61 6.24 11.68
N ILE A 427 33.74 7.29 10.86
CA ILE A 427 34.99 7.59 10.14
C ILE A 427 36.12 7.88 11.14
N LYS A 428 35.86 8.71 12.15
CA LYS A 428 36.85 9.12 13.14
C LYS A 428 37.35 7.96 14.00
N ASP A 429 36.43 7.12 14.48
CA ASP A 429 36.76 5.92 15.27
C ASP A 429 37.57 4.92 14.43
N ARG A 430 37.22 4.74 13.15
CA ARG A 430 37.98 3.88 12.23
C ARG A 430 39.33 4.46 11.84
N ALA A 431 39.45 5.77 11.70
CA ALA A 431 40.68 6.49 11.37
C ALA A 431 41.72 6.40 12.51
N GLY A 432 41.27 6.38 13.76
CA GLY A 432 42.11 6.34 14.94
C GLY A 432 42.96 7.61 15.11
N SER A 433 44.03 7.53 15.91
CA SER A 433 44.89 8.69 16.21
C SER A 433 45.90 9.05 15.12
N GLY A 434 45.98 8.28 14.03
CA GLY A 434 46.98 8.45 12.97
C GLY A 434 46.56 9.35 11.80
N ILE A 435 45.29 9.74 11.75
CA ILE A 435 44.68 10.51 10.66
C ILE A 435 43.83 11.62 11.30
N SER A 436 44.00 12.86 10.87
CA SER A 436 43.17 13.97 11.33
C SER A 436 41.79 13.90 10.67
N VAL A 437 40.73 13.77 11.46
CA VAL A 437 39.34 13.78 10.95
C VAL A 437 38.62 14.99 11.54
N GLU A 438 38.24 15.93 10.66
CA GLU A 438 37.55 17.16 11.00
C GLU A 438 36.17 17.22 10.34
N TYR A 439 35.24 17.97 10.92
CA TYR A 439 33.85 18.08 10.45
C TYR A 439 33.44 19.52 10.14
N ALA A 440 32.78 19.72 9.00
CA ALA A 440 32.06 20.96 8.68
C ALA A 440 30.62 20.63 8.22
N GLN A 441 29.65 21.44 8.66
CA GLN A 441 28.25 21.12 8.37
C GLN A 441 27.87 21.33 6.89
N GLY A 442 28.50 22.30 6.20
CA GLY A 442 28.30 22.57 4.77
C GLY A 442 26.97 23.22 4.41
N THR A 443 25.86 22.56 4.76
CA THR A 443 24.47 22.99 4.53
C THR A 443 23.74 23.21 5.87
N ALA A 444 22.64 23.97 5.87
CA ALA A 444 21.83 24.20 7.08
C ALA A 444 21.20 22.90 7.63
N GLN A 445 20.59 22.08 6.76
CA GLN A 445 20.15 20.70 7.01
C GLN A 445 20.05 19.94 5.68
N ALA A 446 20.21 18.62 5.72
CA ALA A 446 20.05 17.76 4.54
C ALA A 446 18.59 17.52 4.10
N ASP A 447 17.59 18.00 4.86
CA ASP A 447 16.17 17.99 4.50
C ASP A 447 15.66 19.33 3.94
N GLY A 448 16.53 20.36 3.86
CA GLY A 448 16.14 21.74 3.57
C GLY A 448 15.32 22.42 4.67
N GLY A 449 15.10 21.76 5.81
CA GLY A 449 14.50 22.35 6.99
C GLY A 449 15.51 23.21 7.76
N SER A 450 15.02 23.98 8.73
CA SER A 450 15.92 24.67 9.67
C SER A 450 16.27 23.76 10.86
N PRO A 451 17.51 23.81 11.39
CA PRO A 451 17.85 23.22 12.68
C PRO A 451 16.87 23.66 13.77
N ALA A 452 16.48 22.77 14.68
CA ALA A 452 15.64 23.15 15.82
C ALA A 452 16.34 24.23 16.65
N VAL A 453 15.58 25.22 17.15
CA VAL A 453 16.16 26.27 18.01
C VAL A 453 16.76 25.62 19.26
N PRO A 454 18.04 25.88 19.60
CA PRO A 454 18.70 25.26 20.75
C PRO A 454 18.00 25.60 22.06
N THR A 455 18.01 24.65 23.00
CA THR A 455 17.31 24.79 24.29
C THR A 455 17.84 25.99 25.08
N GLU A 456 19.15 26.19 25.06
CA GLU A 456 19.88 27.30 25.66
C GLU A 456 19.53 28.70 25.09
N ALA A 457 18.93 28.76 23.89
CA ALA A 457 18.43 30.00 23.31
C ALA A 457 16.99 30.34 23.77
N LEU A 458 16.32 29.44 24.50
CA LEU A 458 14.91 29.55 24.90
C LEU A 458 14.77 29.65 26.43
N LYS A 459 13.94 30.57 26.91
CA LYS A 459 13.53 30.63 28.33
C LYS A 459 12.00 30.61 28.47
N PRO A 460 11.45 29.82 29.42
CA PRO A 460 10.01 29.66 29.56
C PRO A 460 9.36 30.91 30.13
N LYS A 461 8.09 31.15 29.78
CA LYS A 461 7.31 32.28 30.30
C LYS A 461 6.97 32.15 31.78
N SER A 462 6.93 30.92 32.31
CA SER A 462 6.76 30.65 33.74
C SER A 462 7.66 29.49 34.21
N GLY A 463 8.01 29.50 35.50
CA GLY A 463 8.92 28.51 36.10
C GLY A 463 10.40 28.87 35.92
N THR A 464 11.27 27.86 36.06
CA THR A 464 12.73 28.00 35.98
C THR A 464 13.31 27.04 34.93
N GLY A 465 14.57 27.29 34.53
CA GLY A 465 15.27 26.50 33.50
C GLY A 465 15.17 27.10 32.10
N ASN A 466 15.46 26.26 31.10
CA ASN A 466 15.46 26.60 29.67
C ASN A 466 14.27 25.94 28.96
N GLY A 467 13.93 26.44 27.76
CA GLY A 467 12.81 25.96 26.95
C GLY A 467 11.65 26.95 26.84
N LEU A 468 10.44 26.49 26.55
CA LEU A 468 9.22 27.30 26.42
C LEU A 468 8.07 26.72 27.25
N THR A 469 7.21 27.58 27.78
CA THR A 469 5.99 27.17 28.48
C THR A 469 4.92 26.78 27.46
N ALA A 470 4.65 25.49 27.36
CA ALA A 470 3.63 24.86 26.52
C ALA A 470 2.28 24.79 27.25
N GLN A 471 1.21 25.22 26.59
CA GLN A 471 -0.18 25.15 27.05
C GLN A 471 -1.00 24.36 26.04
N TYR A 472 -1.49 23.18 26.42
CA TYR A 472 -2.27 22.27 25.57
C TYR A 472 -3.77 22.46 25.78
N TYR A 473 -4.55 22.39 24.71
CA TYR A 473 -6.00 22.56 24.69
C TYR A 473 -6.66 21.37 23.96
N ASN A 474 -7.82 20.92 24.43
CA ASN A 474 -8.61 19.83 23.83
C ASN A 474 -9.52 20.28 22.67
N ASN A 475 -9.10 21.31 21.94
CA ASN A 475 -9.79 21.88 20.80
C ASN A 475 -8.76 22.48 19.82
N LYS A 476 -9.14 22.74 18.56
CA LYS A 476 -8.25 23.33 17.55
C LYS A 476 -8.06 24.85 17.66
N THR A 477 -8.80 25.51 18.56
CA THR A 477 -9.00 26.97 18.57
C THR A 477 -8.22 27.70 19.67
N LEU A 478 -7.36 27.02 20.44
CA LEU A 478 -6.61 27.58 21.58
C LEU A 478 -7.51 28.28 22.62
N SER A 479 -8.76 27.81 22.74
CA SER A 479 -9.82 28.44 23.52
C SER A 479 -10.10 27.70 24.84
N GLY A 480 -10.53 28.44 25.85
CA GLY A 480 -10.81 27.91 27.19
C GLY A 480 -9.56 27.79 28.08
N THR A 481 -9.66 27.01 29.15
CA THR A 481 -8.55 26.72 30.06
C THR A 481 -7.64 25.63 29.45
N PRO A 482 -6.30 25.79 29.47
CA PRO A 482 -5.40 24.72 29.06
C PRO A 482 -5.59 23.46 29.92
N VAL A 483 -5.66 22.30 29.28
CA VAL A 483 -5.75 20.99 29.94
C VAL A 483 -4.42 20.64 30.63
N VAL A 484 -3.30 20.97 29.98
CA VAL A 484 -1.94 20.73 30.50
C VAL A 484 -1.09 21.97 30.26
N THR A 485 -0.35 22.40 31.28
CA THR A 485 0.71 23.42 31.16
C THR A 485 2.02 22.84 31.68
N ARG A 486 3.08 22.91 30.88
CA ARG A 486 4.43 22.40 31.23
C ARG A 486 5.52 23.18 30.49
N ASN A 487 6.76 23.12 30.96
CA ASN A 487 7.90 23.64 30.21
C ASN A 487 8.49 22.53 29.33
N GLU A 488 8.71 22.82 28.05
CA GLU A 488 9.32 21.92 27.08
C GLU A 488 10.66 22.51 26.60
N PRO A 489 11.76 21.74 26.59
CA PRO A 489 13.11 22.27 26.34
C PRO A 489 13.28 22.84 24.92
N LYS A 490 12.51 22.33 23.96
CA LYS A 490 12.41 22.81 22.58
C LYS A 490 11.06 22.43 22.00
N ILE A 491 10.64 23.08 20.92
CA ILE A 491 9.53 22.61 20.09
C ILE A 491 10.13 21.73 19.00
N ASP A 492 10.05 20.42 19.17
CA ASP A 492 10.53 19.40 18.22
C ASP A 492 9.81 18.08 18.50
N ASN A 493 8.47 18.14 18.46
CA ASN A 493 7.58 17.07 18.87
C ASN A 493 7.00 16.35 17.64
N THR A 494 6.84 15.04 17.75
CA THR A 494 6.09 14.20 16.81
C THR A 494 5.18 13.30 17.64
N TRP A 495 3.88 13.28 17.33
CA TRP A 495 2.88 12.52 18.07
C TRP A 495 2.14 11.58 17.12
N ASN A 496 2.05 10.31 17.49
CA ASN A 496 1.21 9.31 16.83
C ASN A 496 0.03 8.90 17.73
N SER A 497 -0.21 9.67 18.80
CA SER A 497 -1.17 9.42 19.87
C SER A 497 -1.38 10.71 20.70
N SER A 498 -2.22 10.66 21.73
CA SER A 498 -2.46 11.77 22.66
C SER A 498 -1.14 12.38 23.20
N PRO A 499 -0.96 13.73 23.16
CA PRO A 499 0.26 14.38 23.60
C PRO A 499 0.37 14.57 25.13
N ALA A 500 -0.75 14.38 25.84
CA ALA A 500 -0.86 14.37 27.30
C ALA A 500 -2.25 13.86 27.75
N PRO A 501 -2.39 13.26 28.94
CA PRO A 501 -3.70 12.90 29.50
C PRO A 501 -4.71 14.05 29.46
N GLY A 502 -5.94 13.76 29.01
CA GLY A 502 -7.01 14.74 28.82
C GLY A 502 -6.94 15.54 27.51
N VAL A 503 -5.85 15.43 26.75
CA VAL A 503 -5.73 15.99 25.39
C VAL A 503 -6.02 14.88 24.37
N PRO A 504 -6.94 15.06 23.41
CA PRO A 504 -7.23 14.03 22.40
C PRO A 504 -6.04 13.81 21.46
N ALA A 505 -5.98 12.65 20.79
CA ALA A 505 -4.93 12.33 19.83
C ALA A 505 -4.98 13.20 18.56
N THR A 506 -6.17 13.67 18.19
CA THR A 506 -6.46 14.59 17.09
C THR A 506 -7.36 15.71 17.61
N ASN A 507 -7.60 16.78 16.85
CA ASN A 507 -8.43 17.92 17.28
C ASN A 507 -7.95 18.66 18.55
N PHE A 508 -6.64 18.72 18.78
CA PHE A 508 -6.02 19.47 19.87
C PHE A 508 -5.27 20.73 19.37
N SER A 509 -4.87 21.61 20.28
CA SER A 509 -3.98 22.73 19.96
C SER A 509 -3.00 23.03 21.09
N VAL A 510 -1.90 23.71 20.77
CA VAL A 510 -0.82 24.04 21.71
C VAL A 510 -0.35 25.47 21.50
N ARG A 511 -0.16 26.21 22.60
CA ARG A 511 0.55 27.50 22.60
C ARG A 511 1.83 27.36 23.42
N TRP A 512 2.98 27.54 22.78
CA TRP A 512 4.26 27.72 23.46
C TRP A 512 4.56 29.21 23.62
N SER A 513 5.08 29.61 24.77
CA SER A 513 5.49 31.00 25.01
C SER A 513 6.70 31.12 25.95
N GLY A 514 7.48 32.18 25.74
CA GLY A 514 8.71 32.45 26.48
C GLY A 514 9.52 33.53 25.78
N THR A 515 10.84 33.53 25.99
CA THR A 515 11.78 34.39 25.25
C THR A 515 12.80 33.59 24.46
N LEU A 516 13.24 34.17 23.35
CA LEU A 516 14.29 33.69 22.44
C LEU A 516 15.48 34.64 22.52
N THR A 517 16.70 34.13 22.69
CA THR A 517 17.93 34.94 22.69
C THR A 517 18.85 34.50 21.55
N ALA A 518 19.10 35.42 20.60
CA ALA A 518 19.96 35.16 19.45
C ALA A 518 21.45 35.13 19.83
N PRO A 519 22.27 34.18 19.34
CA PRO A 519 23.72 34.18 19.53
C PRO A 519 24.47 35.18 18.63
N THR A 520 23.91 35.57 17.48
CA THR A 520 24.52 36.52 16.54
C THR A 520 23.50 37.60 16.13
N THR A 521 24.00 38.72 15.60
CA THR A 521 23.14 39.81 15.07
C THR A 521 22.96 39.61 13.57
N GLY A 522 21.71 39.68 13.08
CA GLY A 522 21.41 39.64 11.65
C GLY A 522 20.00 39.13 11.34
N GLU A 523 19.73 38.86 10.06
CA GLU A 523 18.47 38.26 9.59
C GLU A 523 18.47 36.74 9.79
N TYR A 524 17.63 36.25 10.69
CA TYR A 524 17.36 34.82 10.89
C TYR A 524 16.24 34.36 9.95
N ILE A 525 16.40 33.19 9.34
CA ILE A 525 15.29 32.46 8.71
C ILE A 525 14.69 31.56 9.77
N MET A 526 13.57 31.94 10.35
CA MET A 526 12.78 31.09 11.24
C MET A 526 12.00 30.07 10.41
N ALA A 527 11.72 28.90 10.98
CA ALA A 527 10.89 27.88 10.36
C ALA A 527 9.96 27.20 11.36
N LEU A 528 8.79 26.79 10.87
CA LEU A 528 7.91 25.83 11.53
C LEU A 528 7.76 24.61 10.62
N THR A 529 8.16 23.42 11.10
CA THR A 529 7.80 22.14 10.46
C THR A 529 6.57 21.58 11.16
N ILE A 530 5.45 21.53 10.44
CA ILE A 530 4.11 21.41 11.01
C ILE A 530 3.25 20.45 10.21
N ASP A 531 2.51 19.60 10.91
CA ASP A 531 1.34 18.89 10.41
C ASP A 531 0.10 19.74 10.76
N ASP A 532 -0.85 19.90 9.84
CA ASP A 532 -1.90 20.92 9.92
C ASP A 532 -1.34 22.34 10.16
N GLY A 533 -1.81 23.08 11.18
CA GLY A 533 -1.76 24.55 11.18
C GLY A 533 -0.95 25.17 12.32
N ALA A 534 -0.19 26.23 12.02
CA ALA A 534 0.61 26.93 13.03
C ALA A 534 0.93 28.40 12.71
N ARG A 535 1.36 29.14 13.74
CA ARG A 535 1.85 30.53 13.67
C ARG A 535 3.07 30.74 14.55
N LEU A 536 4.00 31.59 14.10
CA LEU A 536 5.12 32.12 14.90
C LEU A 536 4.95 33.63 15.05
N LYS A 537 5.06 34.12 16.28
CA LYS A 537 5.14 35.56 16.60
C LYS A 537 6.42 35.84 17.37
N ILE A 538 7.12 36.92 16.99
CA ILE A 538 8.29 37.47 17.69
C ILE A 538 7.97 38.91 18.08
N ASN A 539 8.14 39.26 19.36
CA ASN A 539 7.73 40.57 19.93
C ASN A 539 6.29 40.96 19.55
N GLY A 540 5.37 39.99 19.54
CA GLY A 540 3.96 40.16 19.15
C GLY A 540 3.70 40.19 17.64
N SER A 541 4.69 40.50 16.81
CA SER A 541 4.59 40.53 15.35
C SER A 541 4.60 39.13 14.76
N THR A 542 3.65 38.81 13.88
CA THR A 542 3.60 37.52 13.16
C THR A 542 4.74 37.43 12.14
N VAL A 543 5.61 36.42 12.31
CA VAL A 543 6.74 36.10 11.40
C VAL A 543 6.35 34.96 10.44
N ILE A 544 5.51 34.02 10.89
CA ILE A 544 4.96 32.93 10.06
C ILE A 544 3.48 32.79 10.38
N ASP A 545 2.64 32.71 9.35
CA ASP A 545 1.24 32.29 9.46
C ASP A 545 0.93 31.17 8.45
N SER A 546 0.56 30.00 8.95
CA SER A 546 0.10 28.86 8.16
C SER A 546 -1.03 28.14 8.91
N TRP A 547 -2.05 28.90 9.34
CA TRP A 547 -3.20 28.38 10.08
C TRP A 547 -4.21 27.64 9.19
N LYS A 548 -3.80 26.50 8.62
CA LYS A 548 -4.63 25.64 7.75
C LYS A 548 -4.30 24.16 7.89
N ASP A 549 -5.30 23.31 7.63
CA ASP A 549 -5.17 21.86 7.58
C ASP A 549 -4.25 21.43 6.41
N GLY A 550 -3.61 20.27 6.54
CA GLY A 550 -2.79 19.64 5.50
C GLY A 550 -1.50 19.01 6.03
N ALA A 551 -0.95 18.08 5.26
CA ALA A 551 0.20 17.25 5.63
C ALA A 551 1.46 18.02 6.05
N THR A 552 2.34 17.30 6.76
CA THR A 552 3.61 17.75 7.32
C THR A 552 4.44 18.50 6.30
N ARG A 553 4.73 19.77 6.60
CA ARG A 553 5.47 20.70 5.73
C ARG A 553 6.29 21.69 6.55
N THR A 554 7.35 22.23 5.94
CA THR A 554 8.10 23.35 6.52
C THR A 554 7.66 24.66 5.90
N VAL A 555 7.32 25.64 6.74
CA VAL A 555 7.06 27.04 6.36
C VAL A 555 8.08 27.96 7.04
N THR A 556 8.53 28.99 6.34
CA THR A 556 9.61 29.88 6.79
C THR A 556 9.17 31.34 6.88
N GLY A 557 9.87 32.11 7.71
CA GLY A 557 9.67 33.55 7.86
C GLY A 557 10.94 34.22 8.36
N LYS A 558 11.22 35.43 7.86
CA LYS A 558 12.46 36.17 8.18
C LYS A 558 12.25 37.10 9.37
N VAL A 559 13.24 37.20 10.26
CA VAL A 559 13.25 38.16 11.37
C VAL A 559 14.67 38.60 11.70
N THR A 560 14.88 39.91 11.84
CA THR A 560 16.17 40.45 12.30
C THR A 560 16.25 40.37 13.82
N LEU A 561 17.27 39.69 14.34
CA LEU A 561 17.53 39.60 15.78
C LEU A 561 18.90 40.20 16.12
N THR A 562 19.05 40.64 17.36
CA THR A 562 20.31 41.21 17.89
C THR A 562 20.93 40.24 18.89
N ALA A 563 22.23 39.99 18.77
CA ALA A 563 22.97 39.08 19.65
C ALA A 563 22.75 39.43 21.13
N GLY A 564 22.46 38.42 21.95
CA GLY A 564 22.28 38.54 23.40
C GLY A 564 21.01 39.27 23.86
N GLN A 565 20.19 39.82 22.96
CA GLN A 565 18.92 40.47 23.31
C GLN A 565 17.79 39.45 23.34
N PRO A 566 17.10 39.23 24.48
CA PRO A 566 15.92 38.39 24.55
C PRO A 566 14.74 39.07 23.85
N VAL A 567 14.05 38.34 22.98
CA VAL A 567 12.78 38.75 22.35
C VAL A 567 11.66 37.82 22.79
N ASP A 568 10.43 38.33 22.92
CA ASP A 568 9.27 37.49 23.20
C ASP A 568 9.03 36.55 22.02
N VAL A 569 8.87 35.24 22.28
CA VAL A 569 8.51 34.24 21.28
C VAL A 569 7.20 33.55 21.66
N GLN A 570 6.31 33.41 20.69
CA GLN A 570 5.09 32.63 20.80
C GLN A 570 4.92 31.76 19.55
N VAL A 571 4.71 30.46 19.77
CA VAL A 571 4.31 29.53 18.72
C VAL A 571 2.91 29.01 19.06
N GLU A 572 2.04 29.03 18.08
CA GLU A 572 0.69 28.48 18.16
C GLU A 572 0.57 27.34 17.14
N PHE A 573 -0.08 26.24 17.50
CA PHE A 573 -0.23 25.04 16.67
C PHE A 573 -1.60 24.40 16.91
N TYR A 574 -2.17 23.74 15.90
CA TYR A 574 -3.29 22.82 16.06
C TYR A 574 -3.15 21.57 15.18
N GLN A 575 -3.73 20.47 15.66
CA GLN A 575 -3.88 19.21 14.93
C GLN A 575 -5.35 18.97 14.57
N ALA A 576 -5.64 18.55 13.33
CA ALA A 576 -6.96 18.15 12.87
C ALA A 576 -7.14 16.62 12.87
N ALA A 577 -6.31 15.86 12.17
CA ALA A 577 -6.48 14.41 12.01
C ALA A 577 -5.15 13.68 11.72
N GLY A 578 -5.08 12.37 11.99
CA GLY A 578 -3.88 11.56 11.75
C GLY A 578 -2.81 11.65 12.85
N GLY A 579 -1.53 11.60 12.44
CA GLY A 579 -0.40 11.94 13.32
C GLY A 579 -0.32 13.44 13.58
N ALA A 580 0.76 13.92 14.19
CA ALA A 580 1.01 15.34 14.38
C ALA A 580 2.50 15.65 14.46
N ARG A 581 2.95 16.78 13.87
CA ARG A 581 4.34 17.25 13.91
C ARG A 581 4.36 18.74 14.27
N ALA A 582 5.24 19.13 15.18
CA ALA A 582 5.54 20.54 15.45
C ALA A 582 7.02 20.75 15.81
N LYS A 583 7.75 21.49 14.99
CA LYS A 583 9.16 21.88 15.19
C LYS A 583 9.32 23.39 15.02
N LEU A 584 9.99 24.07 15.95
CA LEU A 584 10.49 25.44 15.76
C LEU A 584 11.98 25.38 15.42
N GLY A 585 12.35 25.89 14.25
CA GLY A 585 13.73 25.97 13.80
C GLY A 585 14.18 27.37 13.41
N TRP A 586 15.48 27.54 13.24
CA TRP A 586 16.09 28.77 12.72
C TRP A 586 17.36 28.51 11.90
N VAL A 587 17.69 29.40 10.96
CA VAL A 587 19.01 29.50 10.34
C VAL A 587 19.69 30.75 10.88
N VAL A 588 20.93 30.60 11.34
CA VAL A 588 21.70 31.65 12.02
C VAL A 588 22.44 32.53 11.00
N PRO A 589 22.27 33.87 11.01
CA PRO A 589 22.98 34.78 10.12
C PRO A 589 24.48 34.79 10.40
N GLY A 590 25.26 34.99 9.33
CA GLY A 590 26.72 35.14 9.37
C GLY A 590 27.50 33.82 9.46
N LYS A 591 26.84 32.67 9.50
CA LYS A 591 27.46 31.36 9.30
C LYS A 591 27.53 31.02 7.82
N ASP A 592 28.69 31.23 7.22
CA ASP A 592 29.00 30.80 5.86
C ASP A 592 29.40 29.32 5.84
N LEU A 593 28.40 28.45 6.01
CA LEU A 593 28.60 27.00 6.16
C LEU A 593 29.29 26.38 4.93
N GLN A 594 29.02 26.92 3.74
CA GLN A 594 29.65 26.48 2.50
C GLN A 594 31.13 26.88 2.47
N ASN A 595 31.50 28.12 2.80
CA ASN A 595 32.91 28.51 2.88
C ASN A 595 33.66 27.84 4.05
N GLU A 596 33.00 27.56 5.19
CA GLU A 596 33.56 26.71 6.26
C GLU A 596 33.93 25.31 5.70
N ALA A 597 33.04 24.69 4.93
CA ALA A 597 33.27 23.38 4.32
C ALA A 597 34.33 23.40 3.20
N VAL A 598 34.31 24.40 2.31
CA VAL A 598 35.30 24.62 1.26
C VAL A 598 36.70 24.84 1.83
N ALA A 599 36.82 25.65 2.88
CA ALA A 599 38.09 25.90 3.57
C ALA A 599 38.63 24.63 4.24
N LEU A 600 37.75 23.81 4.84
CA LEU A 600 38.12 22.51 5.38
C LEU A 600 38.56 21.53 4.27
N ALA A 601 37.77 21.37 3.21
CA ALA A 601 38.10 20.50 2.07
C ALA A 601 39.49 20.82 1.48
N LYS A 602 39.80 22.10 1.30
CA LYS A 602 41.06 22.60 0.72
C LYS A 602 42.31 22.29 1.57
N LYS A 603 42.16 22.11 2.89
CA LYS A 603 43.28 21.79 3.79
C LYS A 603 43.41 20.29 4.12
N SER A 604 42.56 19.44 3.58
CA SER A 604 42.58 17.98 3.81
C SER A 604 42.99 17.21 2.57
N ASP A 605 43.58 16.03 2.74
CA ASP A 605 44.01 15.18 1.62
C ASP A 605 42.82 14.63 0.83
N VAL A 606 41.70 14.42 1.51
CA VAL A 606 40.43 13.90 0.97
C VAL A 606 39.26 14.65 1.60
N ALA A 607 38.21 14.91 0.82
CA ALA A 607 36.92 15.38 1.30
C ALA A 607 35.86 14.30 1.13
N VAL A 608 35.04 14.06 2.16
CA VAL A 608 33.89 13.14 2.15
C VAL A 608 32.63 13.95 2.38
N VAL A 609 31.86 14.18 1.33
CA VAL A 609 30.62 14.97 1.38
C VAL A 609 29.42 14.04 1.50
N TYR A 610 28.64 14.21 2.57
CA TYR A 610 27.39 13.50 2.79
C TYR A 610 26.22 14.33 2.29
N ALA A 611 25.42 13.76 1.41
CA ALA A 611 24.14 14.32 0.99
C ALA A 611 23.01 13.31 1.20
N ALA A 612 21.80 13.83 1.43
CA ALA A 612 20.63 12.99 1.70
C ALA A 612 19.36 13.58 1.07
N LEU A 613 18.42 12.68 0.78
CA LEU A 613 17.05 13.01 0.41
C LEU A 613 16.11 12.22 1.34
N PRO A 614 15.36 12.89 2.25
CA PRO A 614 14.38 12.22 3.10
C PRO A 614 13.08 11.92 2.35
N THR A 615 12.57 10.71 2.53
CA THR A 615 11.28 10.25 1.99
C THR A 615 10.43 9.65 3.12
N THR A 616 9.10 9.62 2.95
CA THR A 616 8.16 9.16 3.98
C THR A 616 6.89 8.59 3.34
N GLU A 617 6.26 7.66 4.07
CA GLU A 617 4.84 7.37 3.86
C GLU A 617 3.99 8.66 3.91
N GLY A 618 2.95 8.71 3.08
CA GLY A 618 1.96 9.78 3.03
C GLY A 618 2.33 10.98 2.15
N ALA A 619 3.54 11.04 1.58
CA ALA A 619 3.92 12.09 0.63
C ALA A 619 5.04 11.65 -0.33
N ASP A 620 4.84 11.86 -1.62
CA ASP A 620 5.88 11.70 -2.64
C ASP A 620 6.79 12.94 -2.72
N VAL A 621 8.03 12.76 -3.18
CA VAL A 621 8.92 13.89 -3.48
C VAL A 621 8.59 14.50 -4.84
N LYS A 622 8.72 15.82 -4.97
CA LYS A 622 8.35 16.53 -6.21
C LYS A 622 9.41 16.48 -7.30
N THR A 623 10.66 16.33 -6.90
CA THR A 623 11.84 16.16 -7.76
C THR A 623 12.73 15.08 -7.16
N ILE A 624 13.64 14.57 -7.97
CA ILE A 624 14.74 13.67 -7.56
C ILE A 624 16.05 14.43 -7.32
N ASP A 625 16.05 15.77 -7.39
CA ASP A 625 17.19 16.59 -6.97
C ASP A 625 17.44 16.46 -5.47
N LEU A 626 18.72 16.52 -5.07
CA LEU A 626 19.08 16.70 -3.67
C LEU A 626 18.52 18.04 -3.14
N PRO A 627 17.83 18.07 -1.99
CA PRO A 627 17.21 19.28 -1.46
C PRO A 627 18.24 20.25 -0.85
N ALA A 628 17.78 21.45 -0.52
CA ALA A 628 18.61 22.54 -0.02
C ALA A 628 19.69 22.98 -1.04
N ASP A 629 20.85 23.41 -0.55
CA ASP A 629 22.05 23.80 -1.28
C ASP A 629 23.07 22.65 -1.41
N GLN A 630 22.61 21.38 -1.34
CA GLN A 630 23.50 20.22 -1.32
C GLN A 630 24.25 20.01 -2.64
N ASN A 631 23.60 20.29 -3.79
CA ASN A 631 24.26 20.21 -5.10
C ASN A 631 25.37 21.26 -5.24
N GLU A 632 25.09 22.50 -4.82
CA GLU A 632 26.02 23.63 -4.81
C GLU A 632 27.19 23.39 -3.83
N LEU A 633 26.91 22.81 -2.66
CA LEU A 633 27.93 22.40 -1.69
C LEU A 633 28.88 21.34 -2.27
N ILE A 634 28.35 20.31 -2.95
CA ILE A 634 29.18 19.28 -3.58
C ILE A 634 30.05 19.91 -4.69
N ASP A 635 29.46 20.76 -5.53
CA ASP A 635 30.19 21.49 -6.58
C ASP A 635 31.33 22.35 -6.01
N ALA A 636 31.05 23.13 -4.96
CA ALA A 636 32.04 24.00 -4.32
C ALA A 636 33.17 23.20 -3.64
N VAL A 637 32.85 22.08 -3.00
CA VAL A 637 33.84 21.21 -2.35
C VAL A 637 34.68 20.44 -3.38
N ALA A 638 34.07 19.90 -4.44
CA ALA A 638 34.78 19.22 -5.51
C ALA A 638 35.75 20.16 -6.26
N ALA A 639 35.36 21.42 -6.48
CA ALA A 639 36.23 22.45 -7.04
C ALA A 639 37.40 22.83 -6.11
N ALA A 640 37.23 22.70 -4.79
CA ALA A 640 38.25 23.00 -3.79
C ALA A 640 39.19 21.83 -3.49
N ASN A 641 38.71 20.59 -3.64
CA ASN A 641 39.49 19.36 -3.47
C ASN A 641 39.07 18.30 -4.52
N PRO A 642 39.93 17.98 -5.51
CA PRO A 642 39.59 17.00 -6.55
C PRO A 642 39.48 15.57 -6.01
N LYS A 643 40.00 15.28 -4.81
CA LYS A 643 39.84 13.99 -4.10
C LYS A 643 38.57 14.00 -3.26
N THR A 644 37.48 14.51 -3.82
CA THR A 644 36.16 14.50 -3.20
C THR A 644 35.47 13.15 -3.44
N VAL A 645 34.97 12.55 -2.37
CA VAL A 645 34.09 11.38 -2.35
C VAL A 645 32.72 11.83 -1.85
N VAL A 646 31.66 11.52 -2.58
CA VAL A 646 30.29 11.74 -2.12
C VAL A 646 29.71 10.45 -1.56
N VAL A 647 29.01 10.56 -0.43
CA VAL A 647 28.18 9.49 0.13
C VAL A 647 26.73 9.97 0.14
N LEU A 648 25.88 9.21 -0.54
CA LEU A 648 24.44 9.43 -0.61
C LEU A 648 23.73 8.59 0.44
N ASN A 649 22.84 9.23 1.21
CA ASN A 649 21.86 8.55 2.05
C ASN A 649 20.46 8.85 1.50
N THR A 650 20.02 8.11 0.49
CA THR A 650 18.72 8.35 -0.18
C THR A 650 17.81 7.13 -0.11
N GLY A 651 16.50 7.36 -0.27
CA GLY A 651 15.51 6.29 -0.28
C GLY A 651 15.25 5.67 -1.65
N SER A 652 15.84 6.25 -2.70
CA SER A 652 15.50 6.02 -4.12
C SER A 652 16.55 6.72 -4.99
N ALA A 653 16.41 6.64 -6.31
CA ALA A 653 17.32 7.32 -7.23
C ALA A 653 17.23 8.85 -7.12
N VAL A 654 18.39 9.51 -7.23
CA VAL A 654 18.53 10.98 -7.25
C VAL A 654 19.33 11.46 -8.47
N ALA A 655 19.05 12.68 -8.93
CA ALA A 655 19.84 13.34 -9.96
C ALA A 655 21.19 13.85 -9.39
N MET A 656 22.25 13.80 -10.20
CA MET A 656 23.63 14.12 -9.77
C MET A 656 24.37 14.98 -10.81
N PRO A 657 24.01 16.27 -10.98
CA PRO A 657 24.62 17.15 -11.98
C PRO A 657 26.13 17.40 -11.77
N TRP A 658 26.66 17.03 -10.60
CA TRP A 658 28.06 17.16 -10.19
C TRP A 658 28.88 15.86 -10.33
N VAL A 659 28.28 14.75 -10.79
CA VAL A 659 28.88 13.40 -10.77
C VAL A 659 30.27 13.32 -11.42
N ASP A 660 30.51 14.07 -12.48
CA ASP A 660 31.80 14.05 -13.19
C ASP A 660 32.92 14.84 -12.50
N LYS A 661 32.58 15.69 -11.52
CA LYS A 661 33.52 16.53 -10.77
C LYS A 661 34.10 15.83 -9.55
N VAL A 662 33.53 14.70 -9.14
CA VAL A 662 33.94 13.96 -7.93
C VAL A 662 34.75 12.70 -8.29
N ALA A 663 35.68 12.34 -7.41
CA ALA A 663 36.51 11.15 -7.58
C ALA A 663 35.79 9.88 -7.12
N GLY A 664 35.02 9.93 -6.02
CA GLY A 664 34.27 8.80 -5.51
C GLY A 664 32.79 9.09 -5.35
N LEU A 665 31.95 8.07 -5.51
CA LEU A 665 30.52 8.12 -5.21
C LEU A 665 30.08 6.78 -4.61
N ILE A 666 29.43 6.84 -3.45
CA ILE A 666 28.85 5.70 -2.74
C ILE A 666 27.36 5.99 -2.51
N GLU A 667 26.49 5.05 -2.88
CA GLU A 667 25.11 5.01 -2.40
C GLU A 667 25.04 4.09 -1.17
N ALA A 668 24.75 4.68 -0.01
CA ALA A 668 24.61 3.98 1.26
C ALA A 668 23.14 3.70 1.62
N TRP A 669 22.19 4.30 0.88
CA TRP A 669 20.76 4.29 1.15
C TRP A 669 20.44 4.87 2.54
N TYR A 670 19.34 4.44 3.16
CA TYR A 670 19.19 4.62 4.60
C TYR A 670 19.85 3.46 5.36
N PRO A 671 21.02 3.65 6.02
CA PRO A 671 21.88 2.51 6.37
C PRO A 671 21.59 1.93 7.78
N GLY A 672 20.50 2.34 8.43
CA GLY A 672 20.14 1.92 9.78
C GLY A 672 21.06 2.48 10.87
N GLN A 673 20.93 1.96 12.09
CA GLN A 673 21.61 2.51 13.27
C GLN A 673 23.14 2.36 13.28
N GLN A 674 23.72 1.62 12.33
CA GLN A 674 25.18 1.45 12.19
C GLN A 674 25.77 2.21 11.00
N SER A 675 25.03 3.19 10.46
CA SER A 675 25.42 4.07 9.35
C SER A 675 26.90 4.42 9.29
N GLY A 676 27.44 5.15 10.28
CA GLY A 676 28.84 5.55 10.22
C GLY A 676 29.85 4.41 10.25
N ASN A 677 29.55 3.34 10.98
CA ASN A 677 30.43 2.18 11.08
C ASN A 677 30.49 1.39 9.77
N ALA A 678 29.35 1.21 9.09
CA ALA A 678 29.30 0.53 7.80
C ALA A 678 29.96 1.34 6.69
N ILE A 679 29.64 2.64 6.60
CA ILE A 679 30.20 3.54 5.58
C ILE A 679 31.71 3.70 5.76
N ALA A 680 32.20 3.84 7.00
CA ALA A 680 33.65 3.84 7.27
C ALA A 680 34.33 2.53 6.84
N SER A 681 33.68 1.38 7.06
CA SER A 681 34.24 0.07 6.66
C SER A 681 34.40 -0.05 5.14
N VAL A 682 33.50 0.55 4.36
CA VAL A 682 33.62 0.67 2.90
C VAL A 682 34.72 1.68 2.54
N LEU A 683 34.66 2.92 3.06
CA LEU A 683 35.62 3.99 2.73
C LEU A 683 37.09 3.59 2.98
N PHE A 684 37.36 2.91 4.10
CA PHE A 684 38.70 2.39 4.42
C PHE A 684 39.03 1.05 3.75
N GLY A 685 38.06 0.40 3.10
CA GLY A 685 38.24 -0.89 2.45
C GLY A 685 38.49 -2.04 3.42
N ASP A 686 37.89 -2.01 4.62
CA ASP A 686 37.80 -3.18 5.50
C ASP A 686 36.91 -4.25 4.86
N VAL A 687 35.87 -3.80 4.15
CA VAL A 687 35.01 -4.61 3.30
C VAL A 687 35.15 -4.16 1.84
N ASP A 688 34.89 -5.09 0.92
CA ASP A 688 34.72 -4.78 -0.50
C ASP A 688 33.25 -4.37 -0.74
N PRO A 689 32.97 -3.25 -1.43
CA PRO A 689 31.60 -2.86 -1.76
C PRO A 689 30.96 -3.91 -2.65
N ALA A 690 29.92 -4.54 -2.11
CA ALA A 690 29.27 -5.73 -2.68
C ALA A 690 27.80 -5.50 -3.01
N GLY A 691 27.30 -4.27 -2.86
CA GLY A 691 25.96 -3.87 -3.29
C GLY A 691 25.89 -3.67 -4.81
N ARG A 692 24.70 -3.89 -5.37
CA ARG A 692 24.34 -3.60 -6.77
C ARG A 692 23.02 -2.84 -6.77
N LEU A 693 22.79 -1.95 -7.73
CA LEU A 693 21.60 -1.12 -7.78
C LEU A 693 20.32 -1.96 -8.00
N PRO A 694 19.32 -1.93 -7.10
CA PRO A 694 18.03 -2.59 -7.29
C PRO A 694 17.02 -1.71 -8.04
N VAL A 695 17.39 -0.48 -8.39
CA VAL A 695 16.62 0.50 -9.17
C VAL A 695 17.55 1.25 -10.14
N THR A 696 17.04 1.65 -11.30
CA THR A 696 17.80 2.40 -12.30
C THR A 696 17.84 3.88 -11.92
N PHE A 697 19.02 4.51 -11.99
CA PHE A 697 19.18 5.93 -11.73
C PHE A 697 19.08 6.73 -13.05
N PRO A 698 18.05 7.58 -13.24
CA PRO A 698 17.95 8.47 -14.40
C PRO A 698 18.99 9.59 -14.37
N LYS A 699 19.14 10.33 -15.48
CA LYS A 699 19.87 11.61 -15.51
C LYS A 699 18.92 12.77 -15.15
N SER A 700 17.67 12.72 -15.61
CA SER A 700 16.59 13.63 -15.18
C SER A 700 15.24 12.92 -15.09
N LEU A 701 14.22 13.61 -14.56
CA LEU A 701 12.84 13.10 -14.61
C LEU A 701 12.27 12.98 -16.03
N ASP A 702 12.94 13.48 -17.07
CA ASP A 702 12.50 13.29 -18.45
C ASP A 702 12.80 11.85 -18.95
N ASP A 703 13.73 11.15 -18.32
CA ASP A 703 14.12 9.78 -18.67
C ASP A 703 13.15 8.71 -18.12
N VAL A 704 12.38 9.01 -17.05
CA VAL A 704 11.59 8.01 -16.33
C VAL A 704 10.23 7.74 -17.01
N PRO A 705 9.68 6.51 -16.94
CA PRO A 705 8.42 6.19 -17.62
C PRO A 705 7.24 7.08 -17.21
N ALA A 706 7.23 7.61 -15.98
CA ALA A 706 6.15 8.48 -15.48
C ALA A 706 6.52 9.98 -15.43
N ALA A 707 7.40 10.45 -16.33
CA ALA A 707 7.63 11.87 -16.59
C ALA A 707 6.34 12.64 -16.94
N ASP A 708 5.42 11.94 -17.60
CA ASP A 708 4.09 12.39 -18.00
C ASP A 708 3.16 12.56 -16.77
N PRO A 709 2.58 13.74 -16.51
CA PRO A 709 1.66 13.97 -15.38
C PRO A 709 0.46 13.04 -15.33
N ALA A 710 0.00 12.52 -16.49
CA ALA A 710 -1.09 11.53 -16.52
C ALA A 710 -0.68 10.19 -15.88
N ARG A 711 0.62 9.91 -15.78
CA ARG A 711 1.18 8.68 -15.20
C ARG A 711 1.65 8.87 -13.77
N PHE A 712 2.03 10.08 -13.34
CA PHE A 712 2.35 10.39 -11.95
C PHE A 712 2.21 11.90 -11.65
N PRO A 713 1.45 12.32 -10.62
CA PRO A 713 0.60 11.52 -9.74
C PRO A 713 -0.80 11.25 -10.33
N GLY A 714 -1.00 11.52 -11.63
CA GLY A 714 -2.29 11.40 -12.32
C GLY A 714 -2.99 12.73 -12.60
N VAL A 715 -3.95 12.70 -13.52
CA VAL A 715 -4.75 13.87 -13.94
C VAL A 715 -6.24 13.50 -13.92
N GLY A 716 -7.07 14.38 -13.37
CA GLY A 716 -8.53 14.14 -13.31
C GLY A 716 -8.94 12.96 -12.44
N GLY A 717 -8.12 12.59 -11.46
CA GLY A 717 -8.34 11.42 -10.59
C GLY A 717 -8.11 10.09 -11.29
N ARG A 718 -7.16 10.04 -12.24
CA ARG A 718 -6.72 8.85 -12.96
C ARG A 718 -5.20 8.83 -13.07
N VAL A 719 -4.60 7.68 -12.80
CA VAL A 719 -3.16 7.43 -12.91
C VAL A 719 -2.96 6.38 -13.98
N GLU A 720 -2.52 6.77 -15.18
CA GLU A 720 -2.42 5.86 -16.32
C GLU A 720 -1.11 5.07 -16.25
N TYR A 721 -1.19 3.73 -16.19
CA TYR A 721 -0.01 2.83 -16.15
C TYR A 721 0.35 2.40 -17.58
N SER A 722 0.49 3.39 -18.46
CA SER A 722 0.57 3.22 -19.92
C SER A 722 1.93 2.72 -20.43
N GLU A 723 2.97 2.74 -19.59
CA GLU A 723 4.24 2.04 -19.82
C GLU A 723 4.13 0.51 -19.74
N LYS A 724 3.05 -0.02 -19.15
CA LYS A 724 2.77 -1.45 -19.04
C LYS A 724 3.92 -2.23 -18.38
N LEU A 725 4.46 -3.24 -19.07
CA LEU A 725 5.58 -4.06 -18.60
C LEU A 725 6.93 -3.32 -18.65
N GLN A 726 7.01 -2.13 -19.27
CA GLN A 726 8.23 -1.36 -19.42
C GLN A 726 8.48 -0.47 -18.19
N VAL A 727 8.69 -1.11 -17.03
CA VAL A 727 9.03 -0.47 -15.74
C VAL A 727 10.51 -0.68 -15.41
N GLY A 728 11.16 0.33 -14.83
CA GLY A 728 12.59 0.28 -14.50
C GLY A 728 13.46 0.15 -15.75
N TYR A 729 14.59 -0.57 -15.66
CA TYR A 729 15.52 -0.81 -16.78
C TYR A 729 14.85 -1.28 -18.08
N ARG A 730 13.69 -1.95 -18.00
CA ARG A 730 12.90 -2.37 -19.18
C ARG A 730 12.52 -1.17 -20.06
N TRP A 731 12.11 -0.06 -19.43
CA TRP A 731 11.87 1.23 -20.11
C TRP A 731 13.13 1.74 -20.82
N TYR A 732 14.26 1.77 -20.12
CA TYR A 732 15.52 2.29 -20.67
C TYR A 732 16.03 1.43 -21.84
N ASP A 733 15.90 0.10 -21.75
CA ASP A 733 16.19 -0.82 -22.86
C ASP A 733 15.26 -0.56 -24.06
N GLN A 734 13.95 -0.40 -23.82
CA GLN A 734 12.94 -0.23 -24.85
C GLN A 734 13.04 1.13 -25.57
N GLN A 735 13.30 2.20 -24.82
CA GLN A 735 13.45 3.57 -25.35
C GLN A 735 14.90 3.88 -25.79
N GLN A 736 15.84 2.95 -25.61
CA GLN A 736 17.28 3.14 -25.88
C GLN A 736 17.90 4.33 -25.11
N ILE A 737 17.39 4.59 -23.91
CA ILE A 737 17.90 5.64 -23.02
C ILE A 737 19.07 5.06 -22.23
N GLU A 738 20.21 5.76 -22.24
CA GLU A 738 21.32 5.43 -21.37
C GLU A 738 21.10 6.10 -20.00
N PRO A 739 20.90 5.34 -18.90
CA PRO A 739 20.69 5.92 -17.56
C PRO A 739 21.97 6.61 -17.05
N LEU A 740 21.89 7.24 -15.87
CA LEU A 740 23.08 7.67 -15.15
C LEU A 740 23.81 6.46 -14.55
N TYR A 741 23.07 5.57 -13.89
CA TYR A 741 23.55 4.25 -13.48
C TYR A 741 22.47 3.19 -13.72
N PRO A 742 22.79 2.07 -14.41
CA PRO A 742 21.80 1.06 -14.78
C PRO A 742 21.47 0.10 -13.63
N PHE A 743 20.28 -0.51 -13.68
CA PHE A 743 19.92 -1.62 -12.79
C PHE A 743 21.01 -2.71 -12.72
N GLY A 744 21.23 -3.23 -11.52
CA GLY A 744 22.25 -4.24 -11.23
C GLY A 744 23.68 -3.71 -11.20
N TYR A 745 23.94 -2.41 -11.42
CA TYR A 745 25.29 -1.84 -11.41
C TYR A 745 25.88 -1.68 -10.00
N GLY A 746 27.18 -1.90 -9.87
CA GLY A 746 27.95 -1.55 -8.68
C GLY A 746 29.39 -2.00 -8.80
N LEU A 747 30.31 -1.09 -8.50
CA LEU A 747 31.75 -1.33 -8.56
C LEU A 747 32.25 -2.12 -7.34
N SER A 748 33.46 -2.66 -7.47
CA SER A 748 34.24 -3.35 -6.42
C SER A 748 35.63 -2.72 -6.33
N TYR A 749 36.36 -2.94 -5.22
CA TYR A 749 37.80 -2.62 -5.11
C TYR A 749 38.70 -3.69 -5.74
N THR A 750 38.12 -4.74 -6.30
CA THR A 750 38.78 -5.69 -7.20
C THR A 750 38.01 -5.77 -8.53
N THR A 751 38.53 -6.54 -9.48
CA THR A 751 37.89 -6.75 -10.80
C THR A 751 37.51 -8.20 -11.00
N PHE A 752 36.47 -8.45 -11.79
CA PHE A 752 35.98 -9.78 -12.11
C PHE A 752 35.95 -10.03 -13.62
N GLY A 753 36.09 -11.30 -14.01
CA GLY A 753 35.92 -11.76 -15.38
C GLY A 753 35.02 -12.99 -15.43
N LEU A 754 34.06 -12.99 -16.35
CA LEU A 754 33.09 -14.06 -16.56
C LEU A 754 33.45 -14.88 -17.82
N SER A 755 33.30 -16.21 -17.76
CA SER A 755 33.65 -17.15 -18.83
C SER A 755 32.86 -18.47 -18.74
N ASP A 756 33.09 -19.41 -19.66
CA ASP A 756 32.55 -20.77 -19.65
C ASP A 756 31.02 -20.91 -19.48
N LEU A 757 30.24 -19.99 -20.07
CA LEU A 757 28.77 -20.05 -20.04
C LEU A 757 28.27 -21.34 -20.71
N ARG A 758 27.49 -22.14 -19.97
CA ARG A 758 26.83 -23.33 -20.49
C ARG A 758 25.47 -23.57 -19.84
N VAL A 759 24.51 -23.99 -20.64
CA VAL A 759 23.19 -24.46 -20.20
C VAL A 759 23.32 -25.95 -19.88
N ALA A 760 23.11 -26.35 -18.63
CA ALA A 760 23.29 -27.73 -18.17
C ALA A 760 22.01 -28.58 -18.25
N SER A 761 20.84 -27.93 -18.24
CA SER A 761 19.53 -28.56 -18.47
C SER A 761 18.63 -27.63 -19.31
N PRO A 762 17.78 -28.18 -20.20
CA PRO A 762 16.81 -27.38 -20.94
C PRO A 762 15.77 -26.76 -19.98
N LEU A 763 15.12 -25.70 -20.44
CA LEU A 763 14.04 -25.05 -19.72
C LEU A 763 12.70 -25.71 -20.04
N THR A 764 11.84 -25.89 -19.04
CA THR A 764 10.48 -26.41 -19.16
C THR A 764 9.56 -25.55 -18.30
N LYS A 765 8.26 -25.44 -18.64
CA LYS A 765 7.31 -24.55 -17.92
C LYS A 765 7.31 -24.79 -16.40
N ASP A 766 7.27 -26.05 -15.99
CA ASP A 766 7.08 -26.45 -14.59
C ASP A 766 8.41 -26.94 -13.96
N GLY A 767 9.56 -26.50 -14.47
CA GLY A 767 10.87 -26.98 -14.02
C GLY A 767 11.97 -25.92 -14.07
N THR A 768 13.19 -26.30 -13.65
CA THR A 768 14.33 -25.39 -13.51
C THR A 768 15.41 -25.66 -14.55
N ALA A 769 15.78 -24.65 -15.34
CA ALA A 769 17.04 -24.70 -16.11
C ALA A 769 18.22 -24.32 -15.21
N THR A 770 19.26 -25.14 -15.22
CA THR A 770 20.53 -24.82 -14.53
C THR A 770 21.53 -24.27 -15.55
N VAL A 771 21.95 -23.03 -15.35
CA VAL A 771 22.99 -22.38 -16.16
C VAL A 771 24.25 -22.22 -15.32
N LEU A 772 25.40 -22.49 -15.92
CA LEU A 772 26.71 -22.47 -15.26
C LEU A 772 27.60 -21.43 -15.93
N ALA A 773 28.24 -20.58 -15.13
CA ALA A 773 29.24 -19.62 -15.59
C ALA A 773 30.46 -19.65 -14.64
N ARG A 774 31.67 -19.46 -15.16
CA ARG A 774 32.88 -19.28 -14.35
C ARG A 774 33.08 -17.79 -14.05
N VAL A 775 33.15 -17.46 -12.78
CA VAL A 775 33.61 -16.15 -12.28
C VAL A 775 35.05 -16.27 -11.85
N THR A 776 35.88 -15.30 -12.19
CA THR A 776 37.27 -15.17 -11.73
C THR A 776 37.49 -13.79 -11.17
N ASN A 777 38.04 -13.67 -9.97
CA ASN A 777 38.56 -12.40 -9.45
C ASN A 777 39.93 -12.15 -10.11
N THR A 778 39.98 -11.17 -11.01
CA THR A 778 41.17 -10.81 -11.81
C THR A 778 42.03 -9.73 -11.14
N GLY A 779 41.56 -9.12 -10.06
CA GLY A 779 42.28 -8.09 -9.33
C GLY A 779 43.16 -8.62 -8.19
N LYS A 780 43.59 -7.71 -7.31
CA LYS A 780 44.64 -7.95 -6.29
C LYS A 780 44.11 -8.13 -4.86
N ARG A 781 42.80 -7.99 -4.64
CA ARG A 781 42.17 -8.10 -3.31
C ARG A 781 41.07 -9.15 -3.34
N SER A 782 40.68 -9.67 -2.17
CA SER A 782 39.42 -10.40 -2.06
C SER A 782 38.25 -9.45 -2.31
N GLY A 783 37.21 -9.92 -2.99
CA GLY A 783 36.01 -9.15 -3.26
C GLY A 783 34.80 -10.04 -3.52
N THR A 784 33.64 -9.42 -3.73
CA THR A 784 32.38 -10.13 -3.98
C THR A 784 31.68 -9.62 -5.25
N GLU A 785 31.22 -10.56 -6.07
CA GLU A 785 30.46 -10.27 -7.30
C GLU A 785 29.06 -10.89 -7.26
N THR A 786 28.10 -10.23 -7.88
CA THR A 786 26.74 -10.72 -8.13
C THR A 786 26.59 -10.97 -9.62
N VAL A 787 26.66 -12.23 -10.04
CA VAL A 787 26.34 -12.62 -11.42
C VAL A 787 24.84 -12.54 -11.63
N GLN A 788 24.43 -11.92 -12.73
CA GLN A 788 23.03 -11.69 -13.09
C GLN A 788 22.73 -12.34 -14.43
N ALA A 789 21.56 -12.99 -14.55
CA ALA A 789 21.09 -13.64 -15.77
C ALA A 789 19.79 -12.97 -16.23
N TYR A 790 19.80 -12.48 -17.47
CA TYR A 790 18.69 -11.81 -18.11
C TYR A 790 18.18 -12.61 -19.30
N LEU A 791 16.88 -12.88 -19.34
CA LEU A 791 16.21 -13.60 -20.39
C LEU A 791 15.51 -12.62 -21.34
N GLN A 792 15.77 -12.76 -22.64
CA GLN A 792 14.90 -12.27 -23.70
C GLN A 792 14.02 -13.44 -24.14
N VAL A 793 12.71 -13.24 -24.07
CA VAL A 793 11.69 -14.21 -24.51
C VAL A 793 11.33 -13.97 -25.98
N PRO A 794 10.72 -14.94 -26.68
CA PRO A 794 10.17 -14.72 -28.01
C PRO A 794 9.11 -13.61 -27.97
N ASP A 795 9.24 -12.61 -28.84
CA ASP A 795 8.29 -11.49 -28.93
C ASP A 795 7.59 -11.45 -30.30
N PRO A 796 6.47 -12.17 -30.48
CA PRO A 796 5.70 -12.15 -31.72
C PRO A 796 4.79 -10.92 -31.87
N THR A 797 4.62 -10.11 -30.82
CA THR A 797 3.68 -8.98 -30.79
C THR A 797 4.36 -7.61 -30.79
N GLY A 798 5.68 -7.55 -30.52
CA GLY A 798 6.44 -6.32 -30.33
C GLY A 798 6.16 -5.64 -28.98
N GLN A 799 5.77 -6.41 -27.95
CA GLN A 799 5.29 -5.89 -26.67
C GLN A 799 6.05 -6.42 -25.45
N GLU A 800 6.96 -7.37 -25.63
CA GLU A 800 7.71 -7.94 -24.51
C GLU A 800 8.80 -6.97 -24.03
N PRO A 801 9.13 -6.93 -22.73
CA PRO A 801 10.35 -6.28 -22.25
C PRO A 801 11.58 -6.83 -22.98
N PRO A 802 12.51 -5.99 -23.48
CA PRO A 802 13.66 -6.45 -24.25
C PRO A 802 14.49 -7.54 -23.54
N ARG A 803 14.57 -7.44 -22.21
CA ARG A 803 15.18 -8.40 -21.29
C ARG A 803 14.46 -8.35 -19.94
N ARG A 804 14.49 -9.45 -19.19
CA ARG A 804 14.10 -9.50 -17.77
C ARG A 804 15.07 -10.32 -16.93
N LEU A 805 15.36 -9.88 -15.70
CA LEU A 805 16.14 -10.65 -14.73
C LEU A 805 15.40 -11.94 -14.38
N VAL A 806 16.10 -13.08 -14.38
CA VAL A 806 15.53 -14.41 -14.10
C VAL A 806 16.39 -15.30 -13.20
N ALA A 807 17.62 -14.90 -12.91
CA ALA A 807 18.49 -15.58 -11.95
C ALA A 807 19.63 -14.68 -11.47
N THR A 808 20.04 -14.86 -10.22
CA THR A 808 21.25 -14.23 -9.65
C THR A 808 22.12 -15.26 -8.94
N ALA A 809 23.42 -14.97 -8.79
CA ALA A 809 24.33 -15.76 -7.97
C ALA A 809 25.46 -14.89 -7.41
N LYS A 810 25.47 -14.69 -6.08
CA LYS A 810 26.51 -13.94 -5.38
C LYS A 810 27.70 -14.84 -5.01
N VAL A 811 28.92 -14.33 -5.17
CA VAL A 811 30.15 -15.10 -4.91
C VAL A 811 31.31 -14.22 -4.42
N THR A 812 31.84 -14.55 -3.24
CA THR A 812 33.10 -13.98 -2.73
C THR A 812 34.29 -14.81 -3.21
N LEU A 813 35.33 -14.14 -3.73
CA LEU A 813 36.55 -14.77 -4.25
C LEU A 813 37.79 -14.00 -3.78
N GLY A 814 38.80 -14.73 -3.30
CA GLY A 814 40.16 -14.20 -3.12
C GLY A 814 40.81 -13.83 -4.47
N ALA A 815 41.82 -12.97 -4.44
CA ALA A 815 42.56 -12.52 -5.62
C ALA A 815 43.05 -13.71 -6.49
N GLY A 816 42.84 -13.63 -7.81
CA GLY A 816 43.22 -14.67 -8.77
C GLY A 816 42.44 -16.00 -8.66
N ARG A 817 41.42 -16.10 -7.81
CA ARG A 817 40.62 -17.33 -7.65
C ARG A 817 39.42 -17.33 -8.59
N SER A 818 39.06 -18.52 -9.06
CA SER A 818 37.85 -18.75 -9.87
C SER A 818 36.88 -19.71 -9.18
N ARG A 819 35.59 -19.57 -9.47
CA ARG A 819 34.52 -20.52 -9.10
C ARG A 819 33.50 -20.61 -10.22
N VAL A 820 32.91 -21.79 -10.42
CA VAL A 820 31.71 -21.94 -11.24
C VAL A 820 30.49 -21.66 -10.36
N VAL A 821 29.69 -20.67 -10.74
CA VAL A 821 28.40 -20.36 -10.11
C VAL A 821 27.27 -21.10 -10.83
N GLN A 822 26.14 -21.29 -10.14
CA GLN A 822 24.93 -21.84 -10.72
C GLN A 822 23.84 -20.77 -10.70
N LEU A 823 23.25 -20.51 -11.86
CA LEU A 823 22.09 -19.66 -12.05
C LEU A 823 20.90 -20.58 -12.30
N ARG A 824 19.87 -20.50 -11.45
CA ARG A 824 18.67 -21.36 -11.52
C ARG A 824 17.54 -20.53 -12.08
N ILE A 825 17.10 -20.85 -13.30
CA ILE A 825 16.02 -20.15 -14.00
C ILE A 825 14.78 -21.02 -13.90
N GLN A 826 13.72 -20.53 -13.25
CA GLN A 826 12.46 -21.27 -13.19
C GLN A 826 11.66 -21.09 -14.48
N GLY A 827 10.88 -22.10 -14.86
CA GLY A 827 10.00 -22.02 -16.03
C GLY A 827 8.93 -20.92 -15.93
N ARG A 828 8.44 -20.63 -14.70
CA ARG A 828 7.52 -19.50 -14.44
C ARG A 828 8.13 -18.13 -14.75
N ASP A 829 9.45 -17.99 -14.67
CA ASP A 829 10.16 -16.75 -15.04
C ASP A 829 10.42 -16.65 -16.55
N ALA A 830 10.02 -17.68 -17.33
CA ALA A 830 10.10 -17.73 -18.78
C ALA A 830 8.72 -17.70 -19.48
N THR A 831 7.62 -17.72 -18.72
CA THR A 831 6.26 -17.58 -19.25
C THR A 831 5.83 -16.12 -19.43
N VAL A 832 4.77 -15.92 -20.22
CA VAL A 832 4.01 -14.66 -20.32
C VAL A 832 2.55 -14.93 -19.95
N PHE A 833 1.81 -13.93 -19.50
CA PHE A 833 0.40 -14.09 -19.18
C PHE A 833 -0.47 -13.86 -20.42
N ASN A 834 -1.28 -14.86 -20.78
CA ASN A 834 -2.25 -14.75 -21.86
C ASN A 834 -3.60 -14.31 -21.29
N THR A 835 -4.01 -13.07 -21.57
CA THR A 835 -5.26 -12.48 -21.05
C THR A 835 -6.52 -13.16 -21.58
N ASP A 836 -6.50 -13.65 -22.82
CA ASP A 836 -7.65 -14.29 -23.46
C ASP A 836 -7.87 -15.71 -22.92
N ALA A 837 -6.78 -16.41 -22.58
CA ALA A 837 -6.80 -17.72 -21.96
C ALA A 837 -6.81 -17.70 -20.42
N GLN A 838 -6.59 -16.53 -19.81
CA GLN A 838 -6.32 -16.33 -18.36
C GLN A 838 -5.28 -17.32 -17.81
N GLN A 839 -4.17 -17.53 -18.53
CA GLN A 839 -3.14 -18.51 -18.17
C GLN A 839 -1.73 -18.09 -18.55
N TRP A 840 -0.78 -18.43 -17.67
CA TRP A 840 0.66 -18.41 -17.97
C TRP A 840 1.03 -19.38 -19.10
N GLN A 841 1.65 -18.88 -20.17
CA GLN A 841 2.07 -19.66 -21.34
C GLN A 841 3.58 -19.51 -21.63
N LEU A 842 4.19 -20.58 -22.12
CA LEU A 842 5.57 -20.60 -22.58
C LEU A 842 5.55 -20.43 -24.10
N LEU A 843 6.09 -19.31 -24.60
CA LEU A 843 6.00 -18.95 -26.00
C LEU A 843 6.89 -19.86 -26.86
N LYS A 844 6.49 -20.05 -28.12
CA LYS A 844 7.31 -20.77 -29.10
C LYS A 844 8.30 -19.80 -29.76
N GLY A 845 9.59 -20.09 -29.67
CA GLY A 845 10.64 -19.34 -30.37
C GLY A 845 12.00 -19.45 -29.70
N ASP A 846 12.94 -18.61 -30.14
CA ASP A 846 14.29 -18.55 -29.60
C ASP A 846 14.32 -17.72 -28.31
N TYR A 847 14.62 -18.38 -27.19
CA TYR A 847 14.93 -17.70 -25.94
C TYR A 847 16.42 -17.37 -25.89
N ARG A 848 16.78 -16.11 -25.61
CA ARG A 848 18.19 -15.69 -25.49
C ARG A 848 18.51 -15.32 -24.06
N LEU A 849 19.57 -15.92 -23.53
CA LEU A 849 20.08 -15.64 -22.21
C LEU A 849 21.33 -14.77 -22.30
N PHE A 850 21.35 -13.71 -21.52
CA PHE A 850 22.48 -12.82 -21.33
C PHE A 850 22.97 -12.96 -19.87
N VAL A 851 24.27 -13.04 -19.65
CA VAL A 851 24.87 -13.22 -18.31
C VAL A 851 26.01 -12.23 -18.11
N GLY A 852 26.00 -11.56 -16.97
CA GLY A 852 26.91 -10.46 -16.67
C GLY A 852 26.87 -9.97 -15.23
N THR A 853 27.24 -8.71 -15.04
CA THR A 853 27.39 -8.05 -13.72
C THR A 853 26.42 -6.88 -13.51
N SER A 854 25.71 -6.44 -14.55
CA SER A 854 24.63 -5.44 -14.52
C SER A 854 23.74 -5.59 -15.77
N SER A 855 22.64 -4.84 -15.87
CA SER A 855 21.79 -4.83 -17.08
C SER A 855 22.45 -4.20 -18.32
N ARG A 856 23.62 -3.55 -18.17
CA ARG A 856 24.43 -2.97 -19.26
C ARG A 856 25.76 -3.69 -19.51
N ASP A 857 26.31 -4.41 -18.53
CA ASP A 857 27.51 -5.25 -18.69
C ASP A 857 27.13 -6.74 -18.76
N LEU A 858 26.88 -7.22 -19.98
CA LEU A 858 26.39 -8.56 -20.31
C LEU A 858 27.32 -9.28 -21.31
N PRO A 859 28.58 -9.60 -20.93
CA PRO A 859 29.60 -10.08 -21.87
C PRO A 859 29.37 -11.51 -22.37
N LEU A 860 28.53 -12.31 -21.70
CA LEU A 860 28.22 -13.67 -22.10
C LEU A 860 26.77 -13.77 -22.59
N GLN A 861 26.55 -14.46 -23.70
CA GLN A 861 25.21 -14.73 -24.23
C GLN A 861 25.12 -16.14 -24.83
N THR A 862 23.93 -16.73 -24.79
CA THR A 862 23.64 -18.03 -25.43
C THR A 862 22.16 -18.17 -25.73
N THR A 863 21.80 -19.07 -26.65
CA THR A 863 20.39 -19.46 -26.89
C THR A 863 20.01 -20.57 -25.92
N MET A 864 18.86 -20.44 -25.25
CA MET A 864 18.29 -21.48 -24.41
C MET A 864 17.28 -22.30 -25.22
N SER A 865 17.54 -23.60 -25.37
CA SER A 865 16.51 -24.52 -25.86
C SER A 865 15.45 -24.72 -24.79
N VAL A 866 14.24 -24.27 -25.09
CA VAL A 866 13.05 -24.58 -24.32
C VAL A 866 12.51 -25.93 -24.78
N GLN A 867 12.49 -26.90 -23.86
CA GLN A 867 11.62 -28.06 -24.04
C GLN A 867 10.21 -27.62 -23.70
N GLN A 868 9.48 -27.26 -24.75
CA GLN A 868 8.05 -27.07 -24.66
C GLN A 868 7.46 -28.42 -24.20
N GLN A 869 7.02 -28.50 -22.95
CA GLN A 869 5.91 -29.38 -22.65
C GLN A 869 4.72 -28.75 -23.37
N ASP A 870 4.54 -29.17 -24.60
CA ASP A 870 3.41 -28.83 -25.44
C ASP A 870 2.14 -29.42 -24.79
N THR A 871 1.61 -28.75 -23.79
CA THR A 871 0.44 -29.18 -23.02
C THR A 871 -0.53 -28.04 -22.76
N LEU A 872 -0.65 -27.11 -23.71
CA LEU A 872 -1.87 -26.33 -23.86
C LEU A 872 -2.98 -27.23 -24.45
N ARG A 873 -3.58 -27.98 -23.52
CA ARG A 873 -4.89 -28.60 -23.64
C ARG A 873 -5.83 -27.80 -22.76
N TYR A 874 -6.52 -26.84 -23.37
CA TYR A 874 -7.41 -25.91 -22.66
C TYR A 874 -8.84 -26.02 -23.18
N THR A 875 -9.78 -25.52 -22.38
CA THR A 875 -11.22 -25.51 -22.66
C THR A 875 -11.69 -24.08 -22.53
N SER A 876 -12.40 -23.56 -23.53
CA SER A 876 -13.12 -22.29 -23.44
C SER A 876 -14.64 -22.53 -23.48
N LEU A 877 -15.40 -21.57 -22.95
CA LEU A 877 -16.86 -21.57 -22.96
C LEU A 877 -17.38 -20.20 -23.40
N GLU A 878 -18.11 -20.17 -24.50
CA GLU A 878 -18.81 -18.98 -25.01
C GLU A 878 -20.30 -19.07 -24.70
N THR A 879 -20.89 -17.99 -24.18
CA THR A 879 -22.33 -17.86 -23.90
C THR A 879 -22.82 -16.45 -24.16
N PRO A 880 -24.10 -16.25 -24.53
CA PRO A 880 -24.77 -14.96 -24.45
C PRO A 880 -24.71 -14.42 -23.01
N LYS A 881 -24.47 -13.11 -22.85
CA LYS A 881 -24.46 -12.48 -21.52
C LYS A 881 -25.83 -12.49 -20.84
N VAL A 882 -26.91 -12.48 -21.62
CA VAL A 882 -28.30 -12.39 -21.15
C VAL A 882 -29.12 -13.49 -21.82
N VAL A 883 -29.93 -14.21 -21.03
CA VAL A 883 -30.73 -15.36 -21.48
C VAL A 883 -32.16 -15.29 -20.94
N THR A 884 -33.14 -15.66 -21.75
CA THR A 884 -34.56 -15.51 -21.40
C THR A 884 -35.14 -16.76 -20.74
N ALA A 885 -35.79 -16.59 -19.58
CA ALA A 885 -36.55 -17.65 -18.93
C ALA A 885 -37.59 -18.28 -19.89
N GLY A 886 -37.70 -19.60 -19.87
CA GLY A 886 -38.59 -20.36 -20.77
C GLY A 886 -38.16 -20.40 -22.23
N LYS A 887 -36.96 -19.91 -22.57
CA LYS A 887 -36.34 -20.02 -23.90
C LYS A 887 -35.10 -20.89 -23.85
N SER A 888 -34.57 -21.23 -25.03
CA SER A 888 -33.27 -21.88 -25.16
C SER A 888 -32.29 -20.95 -25.84
N PHE A 889 -31.02 -21.06 -25.47
CA PHE A 889 -29.89 -20.33 -26.05
C PHE A 889 -28.77 -21.29 -26.41
N THR A 890 -27.76 -20.78 -27.11
CA THR A 890 -26.60 -21.54 -27.55
C THR A 890 -25.42 -21.25 -26.64
N ALA A 891 -24.76 -22.29 -26.13
CA ALA A 891 -23.44 -22.20 -25.49
C ALA A 891 -22.42 -23.00 -26.32
N THR A 892 -21.16 -22.58 -26.37
CA THR A 892 -20.13 -23.28 -27.16
C THR A 892 -18.94 -23.60 -26.29
N THR A 893 -18.66 -24.90 -26.08
CA THR A 893 -17.43 -25.37 -25.45
C THR A 893 -16.40 -25.67 -26.54
N THR A 894 -15.21 -25.08 -26.48
CA THR A 894 -14.11 -25.45 -27.38
C THR A 894 -12.94 -25.98 -26.59
N PHE A 895 -12.59 -27.25 -26.81
CA PHE A 895 -11.34 -27.83 -26.35
C PHE A 895 -10.30 -27.78 -27.46
N VAL A 896 -9.13 -27.22 -27.18
CA VAL A 896 -8.01 -27.17 -28.14
C VAL A 896 -6.93 -28.14 -27.72
N ASN A 897 -6.55 -29.08 -28.59
CA ASN A 897 -5.37 -29.92 -28.40
C ASN A 897 -4.17 -29.32 -29.13
N ASP A 898 -3.50 -28.37 -28.49
CA ASP A 898 -2.26 -27.78 -29.01
C ASP A 898 -1.01 -28.60 -28.65
N SER A 899 -1.19 -29.86 -28.19
CA SER A 899 -0.09 -30.80 -27.99
C SER A 899 0.26 -31.57 -29.29
N PRO A 900 1.54 -31.90 -29.56
CA PRO A 900 2.01 -32.62 -30.76
C PRO A 900 1.55 -34.08 -30.77
N LYS A 901 0.94 -34.54 -29.68
CA LYS A 901 0.35 -35.87 -29.55
C LYS A 901 -1.16 -35.76 -29.72
N ALA A 902 -1.72 -36.65 -30.53
CA ALA A 902 -3.16 -36.83 -30.55
C ALA A 902 -3.65 -37.33 -29.18
N VAL A 903 -4.72 -36.73 -28.66
CA VAL A 903 -5.42 -37.22 -27.48
C VAL A 903 -6.56 -38.15 -27.88
N ARG A 904 -6.92 -39.08 -27.00
CA ARG A 904 -7.97 -40.09 -27.24
C ARG A 904 -9.16 -39.88 -26.31
N GLN A 905 -10.34 -40.30 -26.76
CA GLN A 905 -11.59 -40.23 -25.99
C GLN A 905 -11.86 -38.81 -25.44
N VAL A 906 -11.65 -37.78 -26.26
CA VAL A 906 -11.95 -36.40 -25.86
C VAL A 906 -13.46 -36.25 -25.75
N ALA A 907 -13.95 -35.77 -24.62
CA ALA A 907 -15.37 -35.49 -24.42
C ALA A 907 -15.56 -34.18 -23.64
N ASN A 908 -16.21 -33.22 -24.30
CA ASN A 908 -16.68 -31.98 -23.70
C ASN A 908 -17.97 -32.26 -22.90
N THR A 909 -18.13 -31.55 -21.79
CA THR A 909 -19.33 -31.52 -20.94
C THR A 909 -19.74 -30.07 -20.69
N LEU A 910 -21.02 -29.85 -20.39
CA LEU A 910 -21.52 -28.56 -19.92
C LEU A 910 -22.45 -28.80 -18.74
N GLN A 911 -22.01 -28.36 -17.57
CA GLN A 911 -22.84 -28.26 -16.37
C GLN A 911 -23.62 -26.94 -16.45
N VAL A 912 -24.89 -26.99 -16.08
CA VAL A 912 -25.82 -25.86 -16.07
C VAL A 912 -26.56 -25.82 -14.74
N PRO A 913 -27.17 -24.68 -14.35
CA PRO A 913 -27.84 -24.56 -13.06
C PRO A 913 -28.96 -25.59 -12.86
N SER A 914 -29.31 -25.85 -11.60
CA SER A 914 -30.38 -26.78 -11.25
C SER A 914 -31.69 -26.44 -11.99
N GLY A 915 -32.33 -27.46 -12.57
CA GLY A 915 -33.54 -27.32 -13.39
C GLY A 915 -33.29 -26.98 -14.87
N TRP A 916 -32.15 -26.38 -15.22
CA TRP A 916 -31.79 -26.09 -16.61
C TRP A 916 -31.39 -27.39 -17.34
N LYS A 917 -31.43 -27.38 -18.67
CA LYS A 917 -31.06 -28.55 -19.49
C LYS A 917 -30.09 -28.15 -20.58
N ALA A 918 -28.93 -28.79 -20.65
CA ALA A 918 -28.00 -28.68 -21.78
C ALA A 918 -28.05 -29.95 -22.64
N SER A 919 -28.09 -29.79 -23.96
CA SER A 919 -28.01 -30.89 -24.92
C SER A 919 -27.05 -30.50 -26.05
N PRO A 920 -26.04 -31.33 -26.38
CA PRO A 920 -25.10 -31.01 -27.45
C PRO A 920 -25.78 -31.13 -28.83
N THR A 921 -25.60 -30.10 -29.68
CA THR A 921 -26.12 -30.07 -31.06
C THR A 921 -25.04 -30.37 -32.10
N THR A 922 -23.78 -30.37 -31.69
CA THR A 922 -22.62 -30.87 -32.45
C THR A 922 -21.92 -31.94 -31.61
N PRO A 923 -20.96 -32.73 -32.15
CA PRO A 923 -20.32 -33.80 -31.40
C PRO A 923 -19.72 -33.33 -30.07
N ALA A 924 -20.21 -33.91 -28.96
CA ALA A 924 -19.66 -33.71 -27.63
C ALA A 924 -18.38 -34.52 -27.39
N SER A 925 -18.02 -35.45 -28.27
CA SER A 925 -16.82 -36.26 -28.13
C SER A 925 -16.21 -36.68 -29.47
N VAL A 926 -14.91 -36.96 -29.47
CA VAL A 926 -14.19 -37.60 -30.58
C VAL A 926 -13.26 -38.72 -30.08
N PRO A 927 -13.19 -39.89 -30.76
CA PRO A 927 -12.32 -40.99 -30.35
C PRO A 927 -10.84 -40.63 -30.34
N VAL A 928 -10.42 -39.74 -31.25
CA VAL A 928 -9.06 -39.19 -31.36
C VAL A 928 -9.16 -37.74 -31.84
N LEU A 929 -8.51 -36.80 -31.14
CA LEU A 929 -8.31 -35.43 -31.61
C LEU A 929 -6.82 -35.24 -31.91
N ALA A 930 -6.48 -34.90 -33.16
CA ALA A 930 -5.11 -34.74 -33.61
C ALA A 930 -4.43 -33.50 -32.98
N ALA A 931 -3.11 -33.38 -33.17
CA ALA A 931 -2.34 -32.20 -32.78
C ALA A 931 -2.80 -30.96 -33.58
N GLY A 932 -2.85 -29.80 -32.91
CA GLY A 932 -3.29 -28.53 -33.52
C GLY A 932 -4.75 -28.56 -34.00
N LYS A 933 -5.61 -29.37 -33.37
CA LYS A 933 -7.04 -29.47 -33.67
C LYS A 933 -7.88 -29.23 -32.43
N SER A 934 -9.09 -28.73 -32.63
CA SER A 934 -10.08 -28.49 -31.59
C SER A 934 -11.28 -29.42 -31.69
N LEU A 935 -11.90 -29.71 -30.55
CA LEU A 935 -13.27 -30.22 -30.44
C LEU A 935 -14.15 -29.06 -29.98
N THR A 936 -14.92 -28.50 -30.89
CA THR A 936 -15.95 -27.50 -30.59
C THR A 936 -17.31 -28.18 -30.47
N THR A 937 -17.91 -28.10 -29.29
CA THR A 937 -19.23 -28.61 -28.97
C THR A 937 -20.16 -27.44 -28.68
N THR A 938 -21.04 -27.16 -29.63
CA THR A 938 -22.23 -26.34 -29.45
C THR A 938 -23.29 -27.09 -28.64
N TRP A 939 -23.88 -26.42 -27.65
CA TRP A 939 -24.92 -26.90 -26.77
C TRP A 939 -26.17 -26.03 -26.93
N GLN A 940 -27.33 -26.67 -27.05
CA GLN A 940 -28.60 -26.01 -26.80
C GLN A 940 -28.89 -26.07 -25.29
N VAL A 941 -28.94 -24.93 -24.64
CA VAL A 941 -29.27 -24.80 -23.21
C VAL A 941 -30.68 -24.24 -23.07
N SER A 942 -31.58 -25.00 -22.45
CA SER A 942 -32.94 -24.58 -22.12
C SER A 942 -33.03 -24.03 -20.70
N VAL A 943 -33.54 -22.80 -20.59
CA VAL A 943 -33.79 -22.10 -19.33
C VAL A 943 -35.23 -22.40 -18.88
N PRO A 944 -35.46 -22.79 -17.61
CA PRO A 944 -36.81 -22.95 -17.05
C PRO A 944 -37.64 -21.66 -17.15
N ALA A 945 -38.97 -21.80 -17.23
CA ALA A 945 -39.88 -20.64 -17.31
C ALA A 945 -39.94 -19.86 -15.98
N ASP A 946 -39.70 -20.57 -14.88
CA ASP A 946 -39.64 -20.16 -13.48
C ASP A 946 -38.20 -19.85 -13.01
N ALA A 947 -37.23 -19.78 -13.92
CA ALA A 947 -35.85 -19.46 -13.57
C ALA A 947 -35.74 -18.11 -12.85
N SER A 948 -35.08 -18.12 -11.67
CA SER A 948 -34.85 -16.93 -10.87
C SER A 948 -34.06 -15.87 -11.64
N LYS A 949 -34.30 -14.60 -11.30
CA LYS A 949 -33.61 -13.46 -11.92
C LYS A 949 -32.20 -13.32 -11.36
N GLY A 950 -31.30 -12.73 -12.14
CA GLY A 950 -29.89 -12.52 -11.78
C GLY A 950 -28.93 -13.51 -12.45
N GLY A 951 -27.74 -13.65 -11.86
CA GLY A 951 -26.63 -14.41 -12.44
C GLY A 951 -26.73 -15.92 -12.21
N HIS A 952 -26.44 -16.68 -13.25
CA HIS A 952 -26.44 -18.14 -13.27
C HIS A 952 -25.14 -18.66 -13.88
N GLN A 953 -24.38 -19.46 -13.12
CA GLN A 953 -23.11 -20.01 -13.59
C GLN A 953 -23.32 -21.24 -14.48
N LEU A 954 -22.57 -21.31 -15.59
CA LEU A 954 -22.41 -22.49 -16.43
C LEU A 954 -20.93 -22.90 -16.41
N THR A 955 -20.66 -24.20 -16.31
CA THR A 955 -19.30 -24.74 -16.24
C THR A 955 -19.10 -25.75 -17.35
N ALA A 956 -18.25 -25.43 -18.33
CA ALA A 956 -17.83 -26.40 -19.34
C ALA A 956 -16.66 -27.22 -18.82
N GLY A 957 -16.71 -28.53 -19.06
CA GLY A 957 -15.59 -29.43 -18.81
C GLY A 957 -15.09 -30.05 -20.11
N THR A 958 -13.84 -30.53 -20.11
CA THR A 958 -13.36 -31.51 -21.09
C THR A 958 -12.54 -32.59 -20.40
N SER A 959 -12.93 -33.83 -20.66
CA SER A 959 -12.21 -35.05 -20.27
C SER A 959 -11.51 -35.68 -21.48
N TYR A 960 -10.43 -36.41 -21.25
CA TYR A 960 -9.75 -37.23 -22.27
C TYR A 960 -8.91 -38.33 -21.61
N ALA A 961 -8.62 -39.40 -22.35
CA ALA A 961 -7.94 -40.58 -21.82
C ALA A 961 -6.56 -40.24 -21.22
N GLY A 962 -6.37 -40.55 -19.93
CA GLY A 962 -5.11 -40.38 -19.21
C GLY A 962 -4.76 -38.94 -18.81
N GLY A 963 -5.71 -38.00 -18.86
CA GLY A 963 -5.52 -36.62 -18.39
C GLY A 963 -6.52 -36.23 -17.28
N LYS A 964 -6.21 -35.13 -16.59
CA LYS A 964 -7.17 -34.45 -15.70
C LYS A 964 -8.24 -33.75 -16.55
N THR A 965 -9.48 -33.76 -16.06
CA THR A 965 -10.55 -32.90 -16.59
C THR A 965 -10.10 -31.44 -16.54
N ARG A 966 -10.34 -30.70 -17.62
CA ARG A 966 -10.20 -29.23 -17.67
C ARG A 966 -11.58 -28.63 -17.50
N GLU A 967 -11.73 -27.58 -16.69
CA GLU A 967 -13.01 -26.90 -16.51
C GLU A 967 -12.84 -25.38 -16.66
N VAL A 968 -13.91 -24.72 -17.11
CA VAL A 968 -14.00 -23.26 -17.27
C VAL A 968 -15.45 -22.84 -17.03
N SER A 969 -15.64 -21.74 -16.29
CA SER A 969 -16.96 -21.24 -15.90
C SER A 969 -17.26 -19.87 -16.50
N THR A 970 -18.54 -19.58 -16.73
CA THR A 970 -19.05 -18.26 -17.12
C THR A 970 -20.41 -18.02 -16.46
N THR A 971 -20.82 -16.76 -16.34
CA THR A 971 -22.10 -16.39 -15.72
C THR A 971 -23.01 -15.73 -16.75
N VAL A 972 -24.23 -16.26 -16.92
CA VAL A 972 -25.27 -15.67 -17.76
C VAL A 972 -26.34 -15.02 -16.89
N GLN A 973 -26.94 -13.92 -17.35
CA GLN A 973 -27.96 -13.18 -16.61
C GLN A 973 -29.37 -13.55 -17.09
N VAL A 974 -30.25 -13.93 -16.17
CA VAL A 974 -31.70 -14.03 -16.43
C VAL A 974 -32.35 -12.70 -16.04
N PRO A 975 -32.87 -11.92 -17.00
CA PRO A 975 -33.29 -10.54 -16.74
C PRO A 975 -34.72 -10.45 -16.20
N TYR A 976 -34.99 -9.39 -15.46
CA TYR A 976 -36.34 -8.90 -15.17
C TYR A 976 -37.02 -8.45 -16.48
N LEU A 977 -38.34 -8.63 -16.59
CA LEU A 977 -39.04 -8.40 -17.87
C LEU A 977 -39.37 -6.92 -18.13
N SER A 978 -39.40 -6.11 -17.07
CA SER A 978 -39.57 -4.67 -17.08
C SER A 978 -38.92 -4.06 -15.83
N VAL A 979 -38.82 -2.73 -15.76
CA VAL A 979 -38.36 -2.04 -14.54
C VAL A 979 -39.31 -2.32 -13.37
N ALA A 980 -40.62 -2.43 -13.62
CA ALA A 980 -41.61 -2.74 -12.59
C ALA A 980 -41.45 -4.16 -12.00
N ASP A 981 -41.09 -5.15 -12.82
CA ASP A 981 -40.78 -6.50 -12.32
C ASP A 981 -39.51 -6.53 -11.45
N ALA A 982 -38.62 -5.54 -11.62
CA ALA A 982 -37.38 -5.39 -10.86
C ALA A 982 -37.55 -4.60 -9.56
N TYR A 983 -38.75 -4.05 -9.28
CA TYR A 983 -39.00 -3.29 -8.06
C TYR A 983 -38.75 -4.13 -6.80
N ASN A 984 -37.85 -3.65 -5.95
CA ASN A 984 -37.39 -4.33 -4.75
C ASN A 984 -37.34 -3.40 -3.52
N THR A 985 -37.69 -2.13 -3.66
CA THR A 985 -37.67 -1.14 -2.58
C THR A 985 -38.94 -0.30 -2.59
N VAL A 986 -39.48 -0.03 -1.40
CA VAL A 986 -40.62 0.86 -1.19
C VAL A 986 -40.08 2.24 -0.86
N GLY A 987 -40.38 3.24 -1.66
CA GLY A 987 -39.96 4.61 -1.35
C GLY A 987 -40.88 5.69 -1.91
N ILE A 988 -42.01 5.29 -2.48
CA ILE A 988 -43.23 6.09 -2.53
C ILE A 988 -44.24 5.48 -1.56
N THR A 989 -44.80 6.29 -0.65
CA THR A 989 -45.84 5.88 0.30
C THR A 989 -47.05 6.80 0.27
N ASP A 990 -48.18 6.32 0.76
CA ASP A 990 -49.37 7.13 0.96
C ASP A 990 -49.25 7.95 2.26
N ASP A 991 -49.70 9.20 2.25
CA ASP A 991 -49.80 10.06 3.44
C ASP A 991 -50.46 9.38 4.65
N ALA A 992 -51.46 8.52 4.43
CA ALA A 992 -52.18 7.78 5.45
C ALA A 992 -51.47 6.47 5.90
N ASN A 993 -50.48 5.98 5.15
CA ASN A 993 -49.71 4.78 5.49
C ASN A 993 -48.23 4.92 5.08
N GLN A 994 -47.48 5.64 5.90
CA GLN A 994 -46.07 5.97 5.67
C GLN A 994 -45.11 4.86 6.14
N ALA A 995 -45.57 3.96 7.02
CA ALA A 995 -44.75 2.97 7.70
C ALA A 995 -43.96 1.98 6.81
N PRO A 996 -44.41 1.61 5.59
CA PRO A 996 -43.63 0.73 4.71
C PRO A 996 -42.50 1.41 3.93
N GLY A 997 -42.38 2.74 3.96
CA GLY A 997 -41.43 3.47 3.12
C GLY A 997 -40.01 3.45 3.66
N ASP A 998 -39.03 3.27 2.79
CA ASP A 998 -37.60 3.24 3.10
C ASP A 998 -36.73 3.61 1.88
N PHE A 999 -36.88 4.83 1.36
CA PHE A 999 -36.08 5.35 0.24
C PHE A 999 -34.60 5.58 0.65
N ASP A 1000 -34.36 5.97 1.89
CA ASP A 1000 -33.05 6.43 2.38
C ASP A 1000 -32.34 5.46 3.34
N GLY A 1001 -32.95 4.30 3.64
CA GLY A 1001 -32.49 3.34 4.63
C GLY A 1001 -32.80 3.73 6.08
N GLN A 1002 -33.58 4.80 6.30
CA GLN A 1002 -33.97 5.32 7.61
C GLN A 1002 -35.51 5.43 7.77
N GLY A 1003 -36.28 4.88 6.82
CA GLY A 1003 -37.74 4.91 6.84
C GLY A 1003 -38.39 6.15 6.19
N TYR A 1004 -37.62 7.05 5.57
CA TYR A 1004 -38.20 8.20 4.85
C TYR A 1004 -38.58 7.79 3.43
N SER A 1005 -39.59 8.45 2.85
CA SER A 1005 -40.06 8.18 1.49
C SER A 1005 -40.68 9.40 0.84
N TYR A 1006 -40.80 9.39 -0.49
CA TYR A 1006 -41.64 10.34 -1.20
C TYR A 1006 -43.10 10.12 -0.82
N SER A 1007 -43.84 11.21 -0.59
CA SER A 1007 -45.31 11.15 -0.52
C SER A 1007 -45.91 11.05 -1.92
N ALA A 1008 -46.80 10.08 -2.13
CA ALA A 1008 -47.57 9.96 -3.37
C ALA A 1008 -48.41 11.22 -3.65
N GLN A 1009 -48.98 11.81 -2.59
CA GLN A 1009 -49.75 13.05 -2.66
C GLN A 1009 -48.85 14.26 -3.00
N ALA A 1010 -47.66 14.35 -2.42
CA ALA A 1010 -46.69 15.40 -2.74
C ALA A 1010 -46.22 15.30 -4.20
N LEU A 1011 -45.89 14.09 -4.68
CA LEU A 1011 -45.52 13.82 -6.07
C LEU A 1011 -46.65 14.15 -7.05
N ALA A 1012 -47.89 13.73 -6.75
CA ALA A 1012 -49.06 14.05 -7.56
C ALA A 1012 -49.30 15.57 -7.68
N SER A 1013 -49.04 16.34 -6.62
CA SER A 1013 -49.18 17.80 -6.63
C SER A 1013 -48.21 18.52 -7.58
N VAL A 1014 -47.12 17.85 -7.98
CA VAL A 1014 -46.11 18.36 -8.93
C VAL A 1014 -46.11 17.60 -10.27
N GLY A 1015 -47.21 16.91 -10.59
CA GLY A 1015 -47.44 16.27 -11.89
C GLY A 1015 -46.90 14.84 -12.02
N LEU A 1016 -46.30 14.27 -10.98
CA LEU A 1016 -45.82 12.89 -10.94
C LEU A 1016 -46.94 11.96 -10.42
N THR A 1017 -47.96 11.73 -11.26
CA THR A 1017 -49.07 10.80 -10.97
C THR A 1017 -48.81 9.42 -11.59
N PRO A 1018 -49.35 8.32 -11.03
CA PRO A 1018 -49.12 6.96 -11.53
C PRO A 1018 -49.38 6.81 -13.05
N GLY A 1019 -48.40 6.30 -13.79
CA GLY A 1019 -48.48 6.09 -15.24
C GLY A 1019 -48.37 7.33 -16.12
N SER A 1020 -48.25 8.53 -15.53
CA SER A 1020 -48.02 9.79 -16.26
C SER A 1020 -46.78 9.71 -17.14
N ALA A 1021 -46.83 10.31 -18.34
CA ALA A 1021 -45.70 10.34 -19.26
C ALA A 1021 -44.66 11.37 -18.82
N GLN A 1022 -43.39 10.99 -18.90
CA GLN A 1022 -42.23 11.74 -18.45
C GLN A 1022 -41.20 11.87 -19.60
N PRO A 1023 -40.12 12.68 -19.47
CA PRO A 1023 -39.14 12.90 -20.53
C PRO A 1023 -38.51 11.61 -21.07
N GLY A 1024 -38.12 11.62 -22.35
CA GLY A 1024 -37.46 10.46 -22.99
C GLY A 1024 -38.35 9.21 -23.12
N GLY A 1025 -39.67 9.36 -23.09
CA GLY A 1025 -40.61 8.24 -23.22
C GLY A 1025 -40.84 7.41 -21.95
N THR A 1026 -40.22 7.80 -20.84
CA THR A 1026 -40.41 7.19 -19.52
C THR A 1026 -41.81 7.45 -18.96
N ARG A 1027 -42.20 6.69 -17.94
CA ARG A 1027 -43.46 6.84 -17.20
C ARG A 1027 -43.22 6.83 -15.71
N TRP A 1028 -44.06 7.56 -14.97
CA TRP A 1028 -44.04 7.47 -13.51
C TRP A 1028 -44.59 6.10 -13.03
N PRO A 1029 -44.00 5.47 -12.00
CA PRO A 1029 -44.41 4.14 -11.53
C PRO A 1029 -45.91 3.99 -11.31
N THR A 1030 -46.46 2.84 -11.73
CA THR A 1030 -47.86 2.46 -11.53
C THR A 1030 -48.07 1.52 -10.34
N ALA A 1031 -47.00 1.14 -9.64
CA ALA A 1031 -47.09 0.30 -8.45
C ALA A 1031 -47.72 1.08 -7.27
N ASP A 1032 -48.52 0.40 -6.46
CA ASP A 1032 -49.24 1.03 -5.37
C ASP A 1032 -48.28 1.61 -4.31
N PRO A 1033 -48.52 2.83 -3.79
CA PRO A 1033 -47.73 3.38 -2.69
C PRO A 1033 -47.72 2.46 -1.47
N GLY A 1034 -46.55 2.27 -0.84
CA GLY A 1034 -46.37 1.30 0.24
C GLY A 1034 -46.06 -0.14 -0.22
N THR A 1035 -46.05 -0.41 -1.53
CA THR A 1035 -45.49 -1.64 -2.13
C THR A 1035 -44.19 -1.33 -2.88
N PRO A 1036 -43.34 -2.32 -3.24
CA PRO A 1036 -42.11 -2.04 -3.98
C PRO A 1036 -42.39 -1.28 -5.28
N ASN A 1037 -41.82 -0.09 -5.42
CA ASN A 1037 -42.14 0.88 -6.46
C ASN A 1037 -40.93 1.60 -7.05
N MET A 1038 -39.71 1.14 -6.73
CA MET A 1038 -38.48 1.42 -7.46
C MET A 1038 -37.50 0.25 -7.38
N VAL A 1039 -36.49 0.29 -8.23
CA VAL A 1039 -35.33 -0.60 -8.19
C VAL A 1039 -34.19 0.11 -7.45
N ASN A 1040 -33.80 -0.43 -6.31
CA ASN A 1040 -32.52 -0.12 -5.68
C ASN A 1040 -31.42 -0.93 -6.40
N ALA A 1041 -30.41 -0.26 -6.95
CA ALA A 1041 -29.42 -0.86 -7.85
C ALA A 1041 -28.48 -1.84 -7.13
N ASN A 1042 -28.63 -3.12 -7.46
CA ASN A 1042 -27.87 -4.24 -6.93
C ASN A 1042 -27.65 -5.31 -8.01
N GLY A 1043 -26.99 -4.94 -9.12
CA GLY A 1043 -26.59 -5.89 -10.16
C GLY A 1043 -27.71 -6.39 -11.09
N GLN A 1044 -28.94 -5.84 -11.00
CA GLN A 1044 -30.06 -6.35 -11.79
C GLN A 1044 -29.84 -6.10 -13.29
N THR A 1045 -30.16 -7.12 -14.10
CA THR A 1045 -30.35 -6.94 -15.54
C THR A 1045 -31.84 -6.85 -15.85
N ILE A 1046 -32.26 -5.82 -16.56
CA ILE A 1046 -33.66 -5.48 -16.86
C ILE A 1046 -33.83 -5.43 -18.38
N LEU A 1047 -34.79 -6.18 -18.93
CA LEU A 1047 -35.16 -6.09 -20.35
C LEU A 1047 -35.71 -4.70 -20.65
N LEU A 1048 -35.16 -4.10 -21.71
CA LEU A 1048 -35.47 -2.72 -22.10
C LEU A 1048 -35.25 -2.58 -23.60
N SER A 1049 -36.19 -3.16 -24.36
CA SER A 1049 -36.08 -3.27 -25.81
C SER A 1049 -36.46 -1.97 -26.51
N GLY A 1050 -35.54 -1.37 -27.26
CA GLY A 1050 -35.81 -0.12 -27.98
C GLY A 1050 -34.78 0.21 -29.06
N SER A 1051 -35.22 1.02 -30.03
CA SER A 1051 -34.38 1.64 -31.06
C SER A 1051 -34.52 3.15 -30.95
N GLY A 1052 -33.42 3.84 -30.68
CA GLY A 1052 -33.38 5.29 -30.46
C GLY A 1052 -31.93 5.77 -30.35
N SER A 1053 -31.73 7.03 -30.01
CA SER A 1053 -30.38 7.59 -29.78
C SER A 1053 -30.02 7.69 -28.30
N THR A 1054 -31.01 7.65 -27.42
CA THR A 1054 -30.83 7.96 -26.00
C THR A 1054 -31.64 7.01 -25.12
N LEU A 1055 -31.03 6.51 -24.06
CA LEU A 1055 -31.71 5.93 -22.90
C LEU A 1055 -31.94 7.04 -21.87
N THR A 1056 -33.19 7.24 -21.44
CA THR A 1056 -33.53 8.11 -20.30
C THR A 1056 -33.81 7.26 -19.07
N ILE A 1057 -33.29 7.70 -17.93
CA ILE A 1057 -33.38 7.06 -16.62
C ILE A 1057 -34.05 8.06 -15.66
N LEU A 1058 -35.17 7.66 -15.05
CA LEU A 1058 -35.78 8.40 -13.94
C LEU A 1058 -35.32 7.83 -12.62
N GLY A 1059 -34.81 8.67 -11.73
CA GLY A 1059 -34.25 8.19 -10.48
C GLY A 1059 -33.80 9.31 -9.55
N SER A 1060 -33.37 8.91 -8.36
CA SER A 1060 -32.65 9.76 -7.42
C SER A 1060 -31.65 8.96 -6.61
N ALA A 1061 -30.64 9.63 -6.07
CA ALA A 1061 -29.80 9.08 -5.03
C ALA A 1061 -30.33 9.40 -3.63
N ASN A 1062 -29.88 8.66 -2.62
CA ASN A 1062 -29.99 9.04 -1.21
C ASN A 1062 -28.58 9.28 -0.62
N ASN A 1063 -28.51 10.03 0.50
CA ASN A 1063 -27.28 10.22 1.26
C ASN A 1063 -26.08 10.66 0.37
N GLY A 1064 -26.23 11.80 -0.31
CA GLY A 1064 -25.27 12.33 -1.28
C GLY A 1064 -25.48 11.82 -2.72
N VAL A 1065 -24.57 12.20 -3.60
CA VAL A 1065 -24.55 11.74 -5.00
C VAL A 1065 -24.19 10.25 -5.04
N ALA A 1066 -24.89 9.49 -5.87
CA ALA A 1066 -24.59 8.09 -6.14
C ALA A 1066 -24.33 7.89 -7.63
N THR A 1067 -23.40 7.00 -7.97
CA THR A 1067 -22.93 6.83 -9.35
C THR A 1067 -22.71 5.34 -9.62
N ILE A 1068 -23.33 4.82 -10.68
CA ILE A 1068 -23.15 3.41 -11.09
C ILE A 1068 -22.70 3.29 -12.55
N PRO A 1069 -21.98 2.21 -12.90
CA PRO A 1069 -21.93 1.74 -14.28
C PRO A 1069 -23.32 1.22 -14.68
N VAL A 1070 -23.85 1.70 -15.80
CA VAL A 1070 -25.01 1.12 -16.50
C VAL A 1070 -24.50 0.48 -17.78
N THR A 1071 -24.57 -0.86 -17.86
CA THR A 1071 -24.17 -1.61 -19.04
C THR A 1071 -25.35 -1.80 -19.97
N LEU A 1072 -25.26 -1.23 -21.16
CA LEU A 1072 -26.21 -1.35 -22.24
C LEU A 1072 -25.87 -2.61 -23.04
N ASN A 1073 -26.79 -3.55 -23.11
CA ASN A 1073 -26.64 -4.79 -23.88
C ASN A 1073 -27.53 -4.71 -25.12
N TYR A 1074 -26.94 -4.91 -26.30
CA TYR A 1074 -27.64 -4.82 -27.59
C TYR A 1074 -28.03 -6.20 -28.12
N SER A 1075 -29.04 -6.25 -28.97
CA SER A 1075 -29.55 -7.51 -29.57
C SER A 1075 -28.56 -8.21 -30.51
N ASP A 1076 -27.47 -7.55 -30.92
CA ASP A 1076 -26.35 -8.14 -31.66
C ASP A 1076 -25.31 -8.84 -30.76
N GLY A 1077 -25.55 -8.88 -29.44
CA GLY A 1077 -24.66 -9.47 -28.44
C GLY A 1077 -23.54 -8.56 -27.95
N SER A 1078 -23.38 -7.37 -28.54
CA SER A 1078 -22.42 -6.38 -28.06
C SER A 1078 -22.94 -5.61 -26.84
N SER A 1079 -22.03 -4.97 -26.10
CA SER A 1079 -22.38 -4.15 -24.94
C SER A 1079 -21.46 -2.95 -24.80
N ASN A 1080 -21.98 -1.80 -24.36
CA ASN A 1080 -21.18 -0.68 -23.88
C ASN A 1080 -21.62 -0.26 -22.48
N THR A 1081 -20.69 0.21 -21.65
CA THR A 1081 -20.98 0.66 -20.30
C THR A 1081 -20.85 2.17 -20.23
N SER A 1082 -21.75 2.82 -19.51
CA SER A 1082 -21.73 4.27 -19.27
C SER A 1082 -22.00 4.56 -17.81
N THR A 1083 -21.25 5.49 -17.25
CA THR A 1083 -21.35 5.88 -15.84
C THR A 1083 -22.51 6.87 -15.67
N VAL A 1084 -23.45 6.57 -14.79
CA VAL A 1084 -24.65 7.40 -14.54
C VAL A 1084 -24.67 7.86 -13.09
N ALA A 1085 -24.50 9.17 -12.89
CA ALA A 1085 -24.69 9.82 -11.61
C ALA A 1085 -26.15 10.22 -11.42
N LEU A 1086 -26.70 9.98 -10.24
CA LEU A 1086 -27.95 10.58 -9.76
C LEU A 1086 -27.66 11.45 -8.55
N ALA A 1087 -28.30 12.61 -8.53
CA ALA A 1087 -28.19 13.56 -7.43
C ALA A 1087 -29.00 13.11 -6.21
N ASP A 1088 -28.57 13.57 -5.04
CA ASP A 1088 -29.28 13.35 -3.77
C ASP A 1088 -30.70 13.95 -3.84
N TRP A 1089 -31.72 13.13 -3.56
CA TRP A 1089 -33.10 13.57 -3.47
C TRP A 1089 -33.27 14.76 -2.50
N TRP A 1090 -32.46 14.83 -1.45
CA TRP A 1090 -32.58 15.81 -0.38
C TRP A 1090 -32.20 17.25 -0.78
N ASN A 1091 -31.40 17.41 -1.84
CA ASN A 1091 -30.69 18.67 -2.15
C ASN A 1091 -31.24 19.43 -3.37
N ALA A 1092 -32.20 18.87 -4.10
CA ALA A 1092 -32.91 19.48 -5.24
C ALA A 1092 -32.04 20.11 -6.35
N LYS A 1093 -30.78 19.68 -6.46
CA LYS A 1093 -29.77 20.18 -7.39
C LYS A 1093 -29.28 19.01 -8.26
N PRO A 1094 -29.34 19.10 -9.59
CA PRO A 1094 -28.93 18.02 -10.47
C PRO A 1094 -27.40 17.95 -10.62
N GLU A 1095 -26.91 16.76 -10.93
CA GLU A 1095 -25.50 16.51 -11.31
C GLU A 1095 -25.28 16.63 -12.83
N PRO A 1096 -24.03 16.84 -13.30
CA PRO A 1096 -23.71 16.87 -14.73
C PRO A 1096 -24.22 15.62 -15.47
N GLY A 1097 -25.01 15.82 -16.53
CA GLY A 1097 -25.68 14.73 -17.27
C GLY A 1097 -27.08 14.37 -16.78
N SER A 1098 -27.57 15.05 -15.74
CA SER A 1098 -28.95 14.92 -15.23
C SER A 1098 -29.69 16.26 -15.18
N THR A 1099 -31.01 16.21 -15.09
CA THR A 1099 -31.89 17.38 -14.86
C THR A 1099 -32.87 17.08 -13.72
N THR A 1100 -33.28 18.11 -12.98
CA THR A 1100 -34.37 17.99 -12.01
C THR A 1100 -35.69 17.83 -12.76
N LEU A 1101 -36.35 16.69 -12.57
CA LEU A 1101 -37.66 16.38 -13.16
C LEU A 1101 -38.78 17.13 -12.42
N ALA A 1102 -38.81 16.98 -11.09
CA ALA A 1102 -39.78 17.61 -10.21
C ALA A 1102 -39.21 17.76 -8.79
N VAL A 1103 -39.83 18.62 -7.98
CA VAL A 1103 -39.48 18.81 -6.56
C VAL A 1103 -40.75 18.70 -5.73
N ALA A 1104 -40.94 17.57 -5.05
CA ALA A 1104 -42.07 17.34 -4.16
C ALA A 1104 -42.00 18.30 -2.95
N PRO A 1105 -43.14 18.92 -2.54
CA PRO A 1105 -43.16 19.94 -1.50
C PRO A 1105 -42.96 19.43 -0.06
N TYR A 1106 -43.07 18.11 0.17
CA TYR A 1106 -42.91 17.47 1.48
C TYR A 1106 -42.60 15.97 1.31
N ILE A 1107 -42.14 15.33 2.39
CA ILE A 1107 -41.84 13.90 2.48
C ILE A 1107 -42.80 13.16 3.41
N ASN A 1108 -42.83 11.84 3.26
CA ASN A 1108 -43.32 10.92 4.28
C ASN A 1108 -42.15 10.40 5.12
N ARG A 1109 -42.42 10.14 6.41
CA ARG A 1109 -41.39 9.95 7.43
C ARG A 1109 -41.83 8.94 8.49
N PRO A 1110 -40.89 8.22 9.14
CA PRO A 1110 -41.25 7.24 10.17
C PRO A 1110 -41.82 7.94 11.42
N ALA A 1111 -42.53 7.20 12.26
CA ALA A 1111 -43.24 7.75 13.43
C ALA A 1111 -42.32 8.45 14.47
N ASN A 1112 -41.04 8.12 14.48
CA ASN A 1112 -39.99 8.67 15.33
C ASN A 1112 -39.10 9.73 14.63
N ALA A 1113 -39.48 10.19 13.43
CA ALA A 1113 -38.70 11.13 12.64
C ALA A 1113 -38.45 12.48 13.33
N THR A 1114 -37.18 12.89 13.38
CA THR A 1114 -36.76 14.22 13.85
C THR A 1114 -36.81 15.28 12.76
N GLN A 1115 -36.71 14.89 11.48
CA GLN A 1115 -36.69 15.83 10.35
C GLN A 1115 -38.08 16.42 10.05
N PRO A 1116 -38.16 17.70 9.62
CA PRO A 1116 -39.41 18.35 9.27
C PRO A 1116 -40.11 17.66 8.08
N ARG A 1117 -41.44 17.58 8.13
CA ARG A 1117 -42.23 16.91 7.08
C ARG A 1117 -42.20 17.70 5.77
N ASP A 1118 -42.23 19.01 5.86
CA ASP A 1118 -42.19 19.99 4.76
C ASP A 1118 -40.80 20.16 4.11
N HIS A 1119 -39.87 19.23 4.36
CA HIS A 1119 -38.63 19.17 3.60
C HIS A 1119 -38.91 18.79 2.13
N LYS A 1120 -38.27 19.51 1.20
CA LYS A 1120 -38.47 19.33 -0.24
C LYS A 1120 -37.50 18.30 -0.79
N VAL A 1121 -38.01 17.38 -1.61
CA VAL A 1121 -37.18 16.35 -2.25
C VAL A 1121 -37.39 16.31 -3.75
N ALA A 1122 -36.32 16.07 -4.49
CA ALA A 1122 -36.31 16.08 -5.94
C ALA A 1122 -36.28 14.68 -6.55
N VAL A 1123 -36.82 14.59 -7.76
CA VAL A 1123 -36.67 13.46 -8.68
C VAL A 1123 -35.84 13.96 -9.86
N TYR A 1124 -34.93 13.14 -10.39
CA TYR A 1124 -34.07 13.51 -11.50
C TYR A 1124 -34.31 12.63 -12.74
N ALA A 1125 -33.94 13.17 -13.90
CA ALA A 1125 -33.86 12.45 -15.16
C ALA A 1125 -32.40 12.52 -15.68
N ALA A 1126 -31.78 11.37 -15.91
CA ALA A 1126 -30.46 11.24 -16.52
C ALA A 1126 -30.57 10.68 -17.93
N THR A 1127 -29.61 11.00 -18.81
CA THR A 1127 -29.57 10.49 -20.19
C THR A 1127 -28.26 9.81 -20.52
N VAL A 1128 -28.34 8.70 -21.27
CA VAL A 1128 -27.20 7.91 -21.72
C VAL A 1128 -27.28 7.73 -23.25
N PRO A 1129 -26.23 8.08 -24.02
CA PRO A 1129 -26.24 7.88 -25.46
C PRO A 1129 -26.19 6.39 -25.83
N LEU A 1130 -27.00 5.99 -26.81
CA LEU A 1130 -26.98 4.66 -27.40
C LEU A 1130 -26.06 4.59 -28.61
N THR A 1131 -25.52 3.41 -28.88
CA THR A 1131 -24.68 3.17 -30.06
C THR A 1131 -25.53 3.24 -31.33
N THR A 1132 -25.20 4.17 -32.22
CA THR A 1132 -25.91 4.40 -33.48
C THR A 1132 -26.09 3.11 -34.28
N GLY A 1133 -27.33 2.83 -34.70
CA GLY A 1133 -27.67 1.65 -35.52
C GLY A 1133 -27.83 0.35 -34.74
N LYS A 1134 -27.68 0.34 -33.40
CA LYS A 1134 -27.94 -0.83 -32.56
C LYS A 1134 -29.29 -0.73 -31.84
N GLN A 1135 -29.90 -1.88 -31.59
CA GLN A 1135 -31.15 -2.00 -30.83
C GLN A 1135 -30.81 -2.46 -29.41
N LEU A 1136 -31.20 -1.68 -28.41
CA LEU A 1136 -31.03 -2.05 -27.00
C LEU A 1136 -31.91 -3.26 -26.68
N GLN A 1137 -31.39 -4.21 -25.92
CA GLN A 1137 -32.09 -5.42 -25.46
C GLN A 1137 -32.33 -5.36 -23.95
N SER A 1138 -31.32 -4.98 -23.18
CA SER A 1138 -31.41 -4.88 -21.72
C SER A 1138 -30.36 -3.95 -21.14
N ILE A 1139 -30.66 -3.37 -19.98
CA ILE A 1139 -29.68 -2.66 -19.15
C ILE A 1139 -29.26 -3.54 -17.97
N THR A 1140 -27.99 -3.51 -17.61
CA THR A 1140 -27.49 -4.08 -16.35
C THR A 1140 -27.02 -2.93 -15.47
N LEU A 1141 -27.65 -2.78 -14.31
CA LEU A 1141 -27.29 -1.79 -13.31
C LEU A 1141 -26.10 -2.30 -12.49
N GLY A 1142 -25.13 -1.44 -12.17
CA GLY A 1142 -24.14 -1.73 -11.13
C GLY A 1142 -24.79 -1.86 -9.74
N SER A 1143 -23.99 -2.19 -8.73
CA SER A 1143 -24.46 -2.25 -7.33
C SER A 1143 -24.07 -0.97 -6.57
N GLU A 1144 -25.06 -0.23 -6.09
CA GLU A 1144 -24.94 0.94 -5.21
C GLU A 1144 -26.30 1.15 -4.52
N ASN A 1145 -26.36 0.82 -3.23
CA ASN A 1145 -27.61 0.79 -2.47
C ASN A 1145 -28.27 2.18 -2.28
N ARG A 1146 -27.53 3.24 -2.65
CA ARG A 1146 -28.00 4.63 -2.63
C ARG A 1146 -28.61 5.10 -3.95
N TRP A 1147 -28.49 4.33 -5.05
CA TRP A 1147 -28.92 4.72 -6.40
C TRP A 1147 -30.24 4.03 -6.76
N HIS A 1148 -31.29 4.81 -7.03
CA HIS A 1148 -32.65 4.29 -7.21
C HIS A 1148 -33.24 4.66 -8.56
N LEU A 1149 -33.84 3.66 -9.23
CA LEU A 1149 -34.48 3.75 -10.54
C LEU A 1149 -36.00 3.60 -10.40
N PHE A 1150 -36.74 4.62 -10.83
CA PHE A 1150 -38.20 4.58 -10.94
C PHE A 1150 -38.66 3.98 -12.27
N ASP A 1151 -38.07 4.44 -13.38
CA ASP A 1151 -38.35 3.94 -14.73
C ASP A 1151 -37.20 4.27 -15.70
N ALA A 1152 -37.10 3.54 -16.82
CA ALA A 1152 -36.18 3.85 -17.90
C ALA A 1152 -36.78 3.50 -19.27
N ALA A 1153 -36.48 4.31 -20.29
CA ALA A 1153 -37.01 4.16 -21.64
C ALA A 1153 -36.03 4.65 -22.70
N VAL A 1154 -36.18 4.13 -23.92
CA VAL A 1154 -35.39 4.55 -25.10
C VAL A 1154 -36.19 5.56 -25.93
N SER A 1155 -35.51 6.61 -26.39
CA SER A 1155 -36.02 7.66 -27.29
C SER A 1155 -35.07 7.97 -28.43
#